data_AF-A0AA90PER6-F1
#
_entry.id   AF-A0AA90PER6-F1
#
_cell.length_a   1.000
_cell.length_b   1.000
_cell.length_c   1.000
_cell.angle_alpha   90.00
_cell.angle_beta   90.00
_cell.angle_gamma   90.00
#
_symmetry.space_group_name_H-M   'P 1'
#
loop_
_entity.id
_entity.type
_entity.pdbx_description
1 polymer ?
#
loop_
_entity_poly.entity_id
_entity_poly.type
_entity_poly.pdbx_seq_one_letter_code
_entity_poly.pdbx_strand_id
1 'polypeptide(L)'
;MWTIDALDVIHLGRSPGGDRFTKFVDELIRAQSFLDGRPTAAIHTNLRTNIGDKGVDTKVDNFVPHSKNLWLEGPSIMQYKASGYSGGERDFRTEINKPYAKQCILEGVAYRFCVCDSMPATTKADWEESLNLLVKGINPDSPRAYVITADDLAAWANKFPSIILKFFRPVATNIVIHMDAWGTSIRSLTPEYTVVPEWEGVTKQIQTMLNFSVETPDVLLTVQGEAGVGKTRLVFESIVALPEASSLVVYTSDENLAIQAATMMINDPDITSILVADECSLQVRQNLKSILRGHSNRIRVIAIDNTGERPSDLAYQFWLEKMAPELLISVLEKNYQFVPKERLQIYARLSGGFVRLAADLCLNDTRIADEGHVGAGLPNIRDYYMSRLSFEDRKVIEAISLLSKVGYKQDVKEEMQFLSTLLGLNQQVVIETARRLHDVPGFVALAGRYMYVTPELIGQVAFDEAYKRWIEEPDEFLANIPENLLQSFLTRVAWSGREEVRRKIGGYFRKWIATLPPTKLAELKTVDQIEELVESDPVTFLPMLRYLVEQASEKELLNITGEGAGRWGPRRSLVWLSERLAGFSEHFNDAEAILRHLALMETEPSISNNATETWKSLFRISLSGTSLPFKRRISVLKNYIFSEDIDTSDLAIKALSELFRGSNTRLVGNPIVAGRIVPEQWEPKDFNEYKECLNESIELLIEMRLKQSDDRYIRSALEIGLQNISLLSRFGQDEKLRLLFTSNWEEYISRSDVIKAIEEFIEFECDNKNQEVDCEKARNWLEEIKPNDLAGRLKTLAGFDNWHYSLLNREDIWNEELVKLCQELIQEPSILKQNLTWLFSKEAKSSYHLGVELGKLDNKMDFLDSLIKAAVEFKETSLTKGYLTSIISLQEDYIQYINEVFDKIQNEYPVIAHELYIVGGDKTRAFERSIQLFDQGKLLPMHLSTFLYGIGGRGLTSNETIIILDRLLPNVYKGDELATRVLFSLIFKSLWKNKKPIEKEQLNHDLEKLVWKIVDTVEPTNSHSVYEWERILNCLLNINPERAIWILCNFIGNEDYLLDKHASSLLATIAEDYSNVVINILGQALLNEKRSMKFFIRKYDDLIQSIRPEDIISWVEENGVKAAEVLARHLPLPYIDNESLKPTIPPLTEYILSKFEGEKRVFNEFLAGAHSFQMYSGDIAAQLENQAEIAKKFLDSKIKPIREWALHEIESSEYQAKQWLIRKEENDLK
;
A
#
# COMPACT_ATOMS: atom_id res chain seq x y z
N MET A 1 -23.48 5.80 56.61
CA MET A 1 -23.75 5.46 55.19
C MET A 1 -23.16 4.11 54.83
N TRP A 2 -21.87 3.94 55.09
CA TRP A 2 -21.12 2.67 54.94
C TRP A 2 -20.92 1.96 56.29
N THR A 3 -21.72 2.29 57.30
CA THR A 3 -21.65 1.66 58.61
C THR A 3 -22.66 0.51 58.66
N ILE A 4 -22.16 -0.65 59.05
CA ILE A 4 -22.95 -1.83 59.38
C ILE A 4 -22.75 -2.18 60.85
N ASP A 5 -23.71 -2.90 61.40
CA ASP A 5 -23.62 -3.49 62.73
C ASP A 5 -23.55 -5.02 62.65
N ALA A 6 -23.54 -5.69 63.80
CA ALA A 6 -23.49 -7.14 63.85
C ALA A 6 -24.74 -7.81 63.27
N LEU A 7 -25.92 -7.17 63.34
CA LEU A 7 -27.15 -7.73 62.77
C LEU A 7 -27.06 -7.81 61.25
N ASP A 8 -26.53 -6.77 60.61
CA ASP A 8 -26.23 -6.77 59.17
C ASP A 8 -25.36 -7.99 58.80
N VAL A 9 -24.29 -8.28 59.56
CA VAL A 9 -23.40 -9.45 59.32
C VAL A 9 -24.12 -10.78 59.53
N ILE A 10 -24.90 -10.92 60.62
CA ILE A 10 -25.69 -12.13 60.94
C ILE A 10 -26.65 -12.48 59.80
N HIS A 11 -27.22 -11.48 59.14
CA HIS A 11 -28.12 -11.70 58.01
C HIS A 11 -27.43 -12.38 56.81
N LEU A 12 -26.11 -12.25 56.65
CA LEU A 12 -25.36 -12.98 55.61
C LEU A 12 -25.32 -14.49 55.87
N GLY A 13 -25.23 -14.91 57.14
CA GLY A 13 -25.19 -16.33 57.52
C GLY A 13 -26.50 -17.10 57.25
N ARG A 14 -27.60 -16.39 57.01
CA ARG A 14 -28.93 -16.97 56.73
C ARG A 14 -29.11 -17.40 55.26
N SER A 15 -28.13 -17.14 54.39
CA SER A 15 -28.15 -17.67 53.01
C SER A 15 -27.95 -19.19 53.00
N PRO A 16 -28.64 -19.96 52.14
CA PRO A 16 -28.44 -21.41 52.01
C PRO A 16 -26.96 -21.74 51.80
N GLY A 17 -26.41 -22.66 52.61
CA GLY A 17 -25.00 -23.08 52.53
C GLY A 17 -23.98 -22.14 53.18
N GLY A 18 -24.35 -20.93 53.59
CA GLY A 18 -23.42 -19.97 54.22
C GLY A 18 -22.47 -19.25 53.24
N ASP A 19 -22.59 -19.52 51.94
CA ASP A 19 -21.68 -19.04 50.88
C ASP A 19 -21.44 -17.52 50.88
N ARG A 20 -22.46 -16.72 51.21
CA ARG A 20 -22.35 -15.26 51.20
C ARG A 20 -21.53 -14.73 52.37
N PHE A 21 -21.59 -15.41 53.52
CA PHE A 21 -20.75 -15.11 54.68
C PHE A 21 -19.29 -15.46 54.42
N THR A 22 -19.02 -16.64 53.85
CA THR A 22 -17.68 -17.06 53.43
C THR A 22 -17.05 -16.04 52.47
N LYS A 23 -17.76 -15.65 51.40
CA LYS A 23 -17.28 -14.64 50.43
C LYS A 23 -16.98 -13.29 51.07
N PHE A 24 -17.81 -12.86 52.02
CA PHE A 24 -17.61 -11.60 52.74
C PHE A 24 -16.34 -11.63 53.59
N VAL A 25 -16.11 -12.69 54.36
CA VAL A 25 -14.92 -12.82 55.21
C VAL A 25 -13.64 -12.98 54.37
N ASP A 26 -13.71 -13.74 53.27
CA ASP A 26 -12.59 -13.87 52.32
C ASP A 26 -12.20 -12.52 51.70
N GLU A 27 -13.19 -11.71 51.32
CA GLU A 27 -12.95 -10.40 50.69
C GLU A 27 -12.36 -9.38 51.69
N LEU A 28 -12.74 -9.46 52.97
CA LEU A 28 -12.09 -8.70 54.05
C LEU A 28 -10.63 -9.09 54.25
N ILE A 29 -10.34 -10.41 54.28
CA ILE A 29 -8.97 -10.92 54.43
C ILE A 29 -8.12 -10.47 53.25
N ARG A 30 -8.64 -10.54 52.02
CA ARG A 30 -7.92 -10.10 50.81
C ARG A 30 -7.66 -8.60 50.81
N ALA A 31 -8.65 -7.77 51.15
CA ALA A 31 -8.48 -6.32 51.23
C ALA A 31 -7.44 -5.91 52.28
N GLN A 32 -7.51 -6.50 53.48
CA GLN A 32 -6.53 -6.23 54.54
C GLN A 32 -5.13 -6.74 54.16
N SER A 33 -5.03 -7.94 53.59
CA SER A 33 -3.75 -8.52 53.17
C SER A 33 -3.08 -7.66 52.09
N PHE A 34 -3.85 -7.10 51.17
CA PHE A 34 -3.36 -6.16 50.16
C PHE A 34 -2.81 -4.86 50.79
N LEU A 35 -3.52 -4.28 51.77
CA LEU A 35 -3.01 -3.13 52.53
C LEU A 35 -1.73 -3.44 53.32
N ASP A 36 -1.62 -4.66 53.84
CA ASP A 36 -0.45 -5.13 54.58
C ASP A 36 0.71 -5.55 53.65
N GLY A 37 0.56 -5.41 52.32
CA GLY A 37 1.58 -5.76 51.33
C GLY A 37 1.82 -7.27 51.16
N ARG A 38 0.87 -8.12 51.56
CA ARG A 38 0.96 -9.58 51.39
C ARG A 38 0.65 -9.97 49.93
N PRO A 39 1.44 -10.86 49.31
CA PRO A 39 1.15 -11.37 47.98
C PRO A 39 -0.09 -12.29 48.02
N THR A 40 -0.94 -12.22 46.99
CA THR A 40 -2.16 -13.05 46.87
C THR A 40 -1.88 -14.55 46.91
N ALA A 41 -0.72 -14.97 46.40
CA ALA A 41 -0.27 -16.36 46.45
C ALA A 41 -0.15 -16.92 47.87
N ALA A 42 -0.09 -16.05 48.88
CA ALA A 42 -0.09 -16.43 50.30
C ALA A 42 -1.50 -16.61 50.88
N ILE A 43 -2.59 -16.45 50.10
CA ILE A 43 -3.97 -16.61 50.57
C ILE A 43 -4.61 -17.80 49.83
N HIS A 44 -4.91 -18.87 50.58
CA HIS A 44 -5.54 -20.08 50.07
C HIS A 44 -6.98 -20.17 50.58
N THR A 45 -7.96 -19.99 49.70
CA THR A 45 -9.41 -20.04 50.02
C THR A 45 -10.07 -21.27 49.39
N ASN A 46 -10.92 -21.99 50.11
CA ASN A 46 -11.78 -23.03 49.53
C ASN A 46 -13.15 -22.44 49.13
N LEU A 47 -13.39 -22.30 47.83
CA LEU A 47 -14.64 -21.69 47.30
C LEU A 47 -15.81 -22.70 47.10
N ARG A 48 -15.63 -23.99 47.39
CA ARG A 48 -16.69 -25.03 47.29
C ARG A 48 -17.20 -25.42 48.67
N THR A 49 -18.29 -24.81 49.12
CA THR A 49 -18.98 -25.12 50.39
C THR A 49 -19.61 -26.53 50.46
N ASN A 50 -19.66 -27.25 49.33
CA ASN A 50 -20.20 -28.62 49.22
C ASN A 50 -19.14 -29.74 49.34
N ILE A 51 -17.85 -29.42 49.44
CA ILE A 51 -16.78 -30.39 49.73
C ILE A 51 -16.41 -30.22 51.19
N GLY A 52 -16.36 -31.30 51.97
CA GLY A 52 -16.08 -31.20 53.40
C GLY A 52 -14.74 -30.54 53.67
N ASP A 53 -14.75 -29.28 54.10
CA ASP A 53 -13.56 -28.55 54.51
C ASP A 53 -12.95 -29.28 55.70
N LYS A 54 -11.69 -29.72 55.52
CA LYS A 54 -10.91 -30.46 56.53
C LYS A 54 -10.50 -29.58 57.72
N GLY A 55 -11.32 -28.59 58.08
CA GLY A 55 -11.22 -27.71 59.25
C GLY A 55 -10.56 -26.35 59.01
N VAL A 56 -10.43 -25.95 57.74
CA VAL A 56 -9.88 -24.66 57.33
C VAL A 56 -10.65 -24.19 56.10
N ASP A 57 -11.32 -23.04 56.19
CA ASP A 57 -11.95 -22.36 55.06
C ASP A 57 -10.92 -21.49 54.30
N THR A 58 -10.10 -20.75 55.05
CA THR A 58 -9.05 -19.87 54.49
C THR A 58 -7.75 -19.97 55.25
N LYS A 59 -6.64 -20.18 54.54
CA LYS A 59 -5.27 -20.16 55.08
C LYS A 59 -4.53 -18.94 54.52
N VAL A 60 -3.90 -18.18 55.41
CA VAL A 60 -3.03 -17.06 55.07
C VAL A 60 -1.61 -17.40 55.52
N ASP A 61 -0.69 -17.47 54.57
CA ASP A 61 0.72 -17.76 54.78
C ASP A 61 1.54 -16.45 54.96
N ASN A 62 2.78 -16.61 55.43
CA ASN A 62 3.76 -15.55 55.70
C ASN A 62 3.48 -14.67 56.94
N PHE A 63 4.55 -14.11 57.49
CA PHE A 63 4.53 -13.16 58.59
C PHE A 63 4.70 -11.74 58.03
N VAL A 64 3.89 -10.79 58.50
CA VAL A 64 4.04 -9.37 58.15
C VAL A 64 4.33 -8.59 59.42
N PRO A 65 5.56 -8.06 59.57
CA PRO A 65 5.87 -7.18 60.68
C PRO A 65 4.98 -5.94 60.59
N HIS A 66 4.26 -5.63 61.68
CA HIS A 66 3.43 -4.41 61.83
C HIS A 66 2.06 -4.40 61.11
N SER A 67 1.42 -5.56 60.87
CA SER A 67 -0.01 -5.56 60.45
C SER A 67 -0.87 -4.81 61.47
N LYS A 68 -1.77 -3.94 61.00
CA LYS A 68 -2.74 -3.23 61.85
C LYS A 68 -3.89 -4.14 62.31
N ASN A 69 -3.94 -5.38 61.82
CA ASN A 69 -4.93 -6.37 62.20
C ASN A 69 -4.26 -7.54 62.93
N LEU A 70 -4.49 -7.61 64.25
CA LEU A 70 -3.95 -8.64 65.14
C LEU A 70 -4.30 -10.07 64.68
N TRP A 71 -5.38 -10.26 63.92
CA TRP A 71 -5.80 -11.57 63.43
C TRP A 71 -4.92 -12.07 62.28
N LEU A 72 -4.21 -11.18 61.58
CA LEU A 72 -3.42 -11.45 60.38
C LEU A 72 -1.93 -11.06 60.53
N GLU A 73 -1.38 -10.94 61.75
CA GLU A 73 0.05 -10.60 61.94
C GLU A 73 1.00 -11.70 61.44
N GLY A 74 0.66 -12.98 61.65
CA GLY A 74 1.45 -14.14 61.24
C GLY A 74 0.67 -15.11 60.34
N PRO A 75 1.29 -16.25 59.96
CA PRO A 75 0.57 -17.33 59.29
C PRO A 75 -0.65 -17.73 60.11
N SER A 76 -1.83 -17.77 59.49
CA SER A 76 -3.08 -18.08 60.17
C SER A 76 -4.01 -18.94 59.31
N ILE A 77 -4.83 -19.76 59.97
CA ILE A 77 -5.96 -20.47 59.37
C ILE A 77 -7.25 -19.98 59.99
N MET A 78 -8.27 -19.80 59.16
CA MET A 78 -9.60 -19.37 59.54
C MET A 78 -10.60 -20.48 59.26
N GLN A 79 -11.47 -20.73 60.25
CA GLN A 79 -12.63 -21.59 60.13
C GLN A 79 -13.89 -20.75 60.30
N TYR A 80 -14.85 -20.88 59.39
CA TYR A 80 -16.08 -20.11 59.33
C TYR A 80 -17.27 -20.90 59.86
N LYS A 81 -18.14 -20.22 60.59
CA LYS A 81 -19.37 -20.79 61.14
C LYS A 81 -20.54 -19.84 60.89
N ALA A 82 -21.32 -20.15 59.85
CA ALA A 82 -22.49 -19.35 59.46
C ALA A 82 -23.71 -19.55 60.38
N SER A 83 -23.82 -20.68 61.10
CA SER A 83 -25.01 -21.08 61.86
C SER A 83 -25.08 -20.56 63.32
N GLY A 84 -24.32 -19.52 63.65
CA GLY A 84 -24.23 -18.92 64.99
C GLY A 84 -23.54 -19.78 66.07
N TYR A 85 -23.56 -19.33 67.33
CA TYR A 85 -22.78 -19.92 68.44
C TYR A 85 -23.53 -21.01 69.26
N SER A 86 -24.69 -21.49 68.80
CA SER A 86 -25.55 -22.43 69.53
C SER A 86 -24.95 -23.84 69.73
N GLY A 87 -23.84 -24.18 69.06
CA GLY A 87 -23.15 -25.47 69.22
C GLY A 87 -22.18 -25.56 70.42
N GLY A 88 -21.89 -24.43 71.08
CA GLY A 88 -21.01 -24.41 72.27
C GLY A 88 -19.57 -24.84 72.00
N GLU A 89 -18.84 -25.22 73.06
CA GLU A 89 -17.44 -25.70 72.94
C GLU A 89 -17.26 -26.94 72.05
N ARG A 90 -18.34 -27.69 71.77
CA ARG A 90 -18.28 -28.90 70.94
C ARG A 90 -17.93 -28.59 69.49
N ASP A 91 -18.27 -27.40 69.01
CA ASP A 91 -18.07 -27.01 67.62
C ASP A 91 -16.57 -26.83 67.33
N PHE A 92 -15.84 -26.01 68.09
CA PHE A 92 -14.40 -25.88 67.86
C PHE A 92 -13.58 -27.11 68.27
N ARG A 93 -14.02 -27.92 69.26
CA ARG A 93 -13.38 -29.21 69.57
C ARG A 93 -13.40 -30.18 68.40
N THR A 94 -14.48 -30.17 67.62
CA THR A 94 -14.61 -30.97 66.40
C THR A 94 -13.76 -30.39 65.28
N GLU A 95 -13.88 -29.09 65.04
CA GLU A 95 -13.23 -28.40 63.92
C GLU A 95 -11.70 -28.40 64.03
N ILE A 96 -11.14 -28.11 65.22
CA ILE A 96 -9.69 -28.06 65.45
C ILE A 96 -9.00 -29.42 65.28
N ASN A 97 -9.73 -30.52 65.51
CA ASN A 97 -9.20 -31.87 65.41
C ASN A 97 -9.32 -32.46 64.00
N LYS A 98 -9.91 -31.74 63.05
CA LYS A 98 -9.91 -32.17 61.65
C LYS A 98 -8.45 -32.24 61.14
N PRO A 99 -8.12 -33.23 60.27
CA PRO A 99 -6.72 -33.57 59.97
C PRO A 99 -5.87 -32.39 59.49
N TYR A 100 -6.43 -31.50 58.66
CA TYR A 100 -5.67 -30.40 58.06
C TYR A 100 -5.49 -29.21 59.01
N ALA A 101 -6.54 -28.83 59.75
CA ALA A 101 -6.44 -27.82 60.81
C ALA A 101 -5.40 -28.19 61.87
N LYS A 102 -5.44 -29.45 62.33
CA LYS A 102 -4.51 -29.99 63.31
C LYS A 102 -3.06 -29.97 62.80
N GLN A 103 -2.85 -30.32 61.52
CA GLN A 103 -1.54 -30.24 60.89
C GLN A 103 -1.01 -28.79 60.86
N CYS A 104 -1.81 -27.82 60.44
CA CYS A 104 -1.39 -26.42 60.40
C CYS A 104 -1.02 -25.89 61.79
N ILE A 105 -1.77 -26.28 62.83
CA ILE A 105 -1.47 -25.91 64.22
C ILE A 105 -0.15 -26.55 64.70
N LEU A 106 0.12 -27.81 64.33
CA LEU A 106 1.41 -28.46 64.60
C LEU A 106 2.59 -27.73 63.93
N GLU A 107 2.36 -27.17 62.74
CA GLU A 107 3.34 -26.35 62.00
C GLU A 107 3.48 -24.91 62.55
N GLY A 108 2.76 -24.57 63.62
CA GLY A 108 2.85 -23.26 64.30
C GLY A 108 1.97 -22.17 63.70
N VAL A 109 1.01 -22.51 62.84
CA VAL A 109 0.08 -21.58 62.21
C VAL A 109 -1.04 -21.20 63.20
N ALA A 110 -1.38 -19.90 63.27
CA ALA A 110 -2.35 -19.38 64.23
C ALA A 110 -3.81 -19.73 63.86
N TYR A 111 -4.63 -20.16 64.81
CA TYR A 111 -6.03 -20.54 64.55
C TYR A 111 -7.01 -19.37 64.78
N ARG A 112 -7.96 -19.16 63.85
CA ARG A 112 -9.02 -18.15 63.94
C ARG A 112 -10.38 -18.81 63.71
N PHE A 113 -11.32 -18.58 64.62
CA PHE A 113 -12.66 -19.13 64.53
C PHE A 113 -13.68 -18.01 64.32
N CYS A 114 -14.18 -17.86 63.10
CA CYS A 114 -15.13 -16.80 62.74
C CYS A 114 -16.57 -17.28 62.89
N VAL A 115 -17.36 -16.58 63.70
CA VAL A 115 -18.75 -16.90 64.00
C VAL A 115 -19.65 -15.78 63.47
N CYS A 116 -20.64 -16.15 62.66
CA CYS A 116 -21.65 -15.23 62.13
C CYS A 116 -22.74 -14.92 63.18
N ASP A 117 -22.32 -14.49 64.37
CA ASP A 117 -23.20 -14.13 65.49
C ASP A 117 -22.50 -13.23 66.50
N SER A 118 -23.29 -12.50 67.28
CA SER A 118 -22.83 -11.70 68.41
C SER A 118 -22.78 -12.55 69.67
N MET A 119 -21.78 -12.34 70.52
CA MET A 119 -21.67 -13.06 71.80
C MET A 119 -21.29 -12.12 72.95
N PRO A 120 -21.78 -12.37 74.18
CA PRO A 120 -21.36 -11.60 75.36
C PRO A 120 -19.84 -11.69 75.56
N ALA A 121 -19.23 -10.60 76.05
CA ALA A 121 -17.78 -10.52 76.25
C ALA A 121 -17.23 -11.63 77.18
N THR A 122 -17.98 -12.03 78.21
CA THR A 122 -17.62 -13.14 79.11
C THR A 122 -17.62 -14.47 78.38
N THR A 123 -18.64 -14.74 77.55
CA THR A 123 -18.73 -15.95 76.74
C THR A 123 -17.64 -16.02 75.69
N LYS A 124 -17.30 -14.89 75.05
CA LYS A 124 -16.16 -14.80 74.12
C LYS A 124 -14.84 -15.12 74.82
N ALA A 125 -14.61 -14.58 76.00
CA ALA A 125 -13.41 -14.83 76.79
C ALA A 125 -13.30 -16.31 77.20
N ASP A 126 -14.39 -16.92 77.67
CA ASP A 126 -14.43 -18.35 78.01
C ASP A 126 -14.12 -19.22 76.79
N TRP A 127 -14.69 -18.90 75.62
CA TRP A 127 -14.43 -19.63 74.39
C TRP A 127 -12.99 -19.47 73.90
N GLU A 128 -12.42 -18.27 73.98
CA GLU A 128 -11.01 -18.06 73.66
C GLU A 128 -10.09 -18.81 74.62
N GLU A 129 -10.37 -18.85 75.92
CA GLU A 129 -9.59 -19.61 76.91
C GLU A 129 -9.63 -21.11 76.58
N SER A 130 -10.83 -21.67 76.39
CA SER A 130 -11.03 -23.07 75.99
C SER A 130 -10.38 -23.40 74.65
N LEU A 131 -10.49 -22.52 73.65
CA LEU A 131 -9.86 -22.70 72.35
C LEU A 131 -8.33 -22.69 72.46
N ASN A 132 -7.76 -21.75 73.22
CA ASN A 132 -6.31 -21.67 73.44
C ASN A 132 -5.77 -22.88 74.21
N LEU A 133 -6.52 -23.42 75.18
CA LEU A 133 -6.15 -24.67 75.86
C LEU A 133 -6.09 -25.86 74.88
N LEU A 134 -7.05 -25.97 73.96
CA LEU A 134 -7.08 -27.03 72.95
C LEU A 134 -5.96 -26.89 71.91
N VAL A 135 -5.72 -25.69 71.42
CA VAL A 135 -4.64 -25.38 70.47
C VAL A 135 -3.28 -25.69 71.10
N LYS A 136 -3.05 -25.27 72.36
CA LYS A 136 -1.83 -25.59 73.13
C LYS A 136 -1.67 -27.08 73.42
N GLY A 137 -2.79 -27.81 73.54
CA GLY A 137 -2.80 -29.26 73.65
C GLY A 137 -2.32 -29.98 72.38
N ILE A 138 -2.39 -29.31 71.21
CA ILE A 138 -1.87 -29.82 69.93
C ILE A 138 -0.42 -29.39 69.73
N ASN A 139 -0.11 -28.11 69.95
CA ASN A 139 1.24 -27.56 69.87
C ASN A 139 1.46 -26.54 71.02
N PRO A 140 2.35 -26.83 72.00
CA PRO A 140 2.60 -25.96 73.15
C PRO A 140 3.04 -24.53 72.77
N ASP A 141 3.74 -24.39 71.64
CA ASP A 141 4.28 -23.12 71.15
C ASP A 141 3.33 -22.41 70.17
N SER A 142 2.08 -22.89 70.03
CA SER A 142 1.14 -22.32 69.08
C SER A 142 0.76 -20.87 69.42
N PRO A 143 0.69 -19.97 68.42
CA PRO A 143 0.22 -18.61 68.62
C PRO A 143 -1.21 -18.55 69.18
N ARG A 144 -1.54 -17.45 69.86
CA ARG A 144 -2.88 -17.25 70.44
C ARG A 144 -3.97 -17.42 69.38
N ALA A 145 -4.97 -18.23 69.69
CA ALA A 145 -6.17 -18.40 68.89
C ALA A 145 -7.24 -17.38 69.30
N TYR A 146 -8.03 -16.91 68.32
CA TYR A 146 -9.07 -15.90 68.50
C TYR A 146 -10.43 -16.39 68.00
N VAL A 147 -11.48 -15.93 68.69
CA VAL A 147 -12.86 -16.04 68.21
C VAL A 147 -13.26 -14.69 67.62
N ILE A 148 -13.63 -14.67 66.34
CA ILE A 148 -14.01 -13.45 65.61
C ILE A 148 -15.52 -13.48 65.42
N THR A 149 -16.22 -12.53 66.03
CA THR A 149 -17.69 -12.47 66.09
C THR A 149 -18.27 -11.61 64.96
N ALA A 150 -19.60 -11.59 64.82
CA ALA A 150 -20.26 -10.66 63.91
C ALA A 150 -19.96 -9.19 64.24
N ASP A 151 -19.82 -8.83 65.53
CA ASP A 151 -19.41 -7.49 65.97
C ASP A 151 -17.99 -7.14 65.50
N ASP A 152 -17.06 -8.09 65.64
CA ASP A 152 -15.67 -7.93 65.21
C ASP A 152 -15.57 -7.78 63.68
N LEU A 153 -16.33 -8.59 62.93
CA LEU A 153 -16.39 -8.55 61.47
C LEU A 153 -17.06 -7.26 60.96
N ALA A 154 -18.11 -6.78 61.64
CA ALA A 154 -18.75 -5.50 61.31
C ALA A 154 -17.78 -4.33 61.53
N ALA A 155 -17.09 -4.31 62.68
CA ALA A 155 -16.07 -3.30 62.97
C ALA A 155 -14.90 -3.32 61.97
N TRP A 156 -14.49 -4.52 61.54
CA TRP A 156 -13.46 -4.67 60.51
C TRP A 156 -13.94 -4.18 59.13
N ALA A 157 -15.15 -4.54 58.74
CA ALA A 157 -15.72 -4.18 57.44
C ALA A 157 -16.03 -2.69 57.30
N ASN A 158 -16.38 -2.00 58.39
CA ASN A 158 -16.63 -0.56 58.40
C ASN A 158 -15.41 0.28 57.95
N LYS A 159 -14.21 -0.31 57.93
CA LYS A 159 -12.99 0.32 57.40
C LYS A 159 -12.94 0.36 55.86
N PHE A 160 -13.79 -0.42 55.19
CA PHE A 160 -13.78 -0.65 53.74
C PHE A 160 -15.13 -0.33 53.08
N PRO A 161 -15.37 0.92 52.67
CA PRO A 161 -16.65 1.33 52.09
C PRO A 161 -17.12 0.48 50.90
N SER A 162 -16.21 0.03 50.03
CA SER A 162 -16.56 -0.78 48.85
C SER A 162 -17.15 -2.15 49.21
N ILE A 163 -16.59 -2.83 50.23
CA ILE A 163 -17.11 -4.12 50.73
C ILE A 163 -18.51 -3.93 51.31
N ILE A 164 -18.75 -2.83 52.03
CA ILE A 164 -20.07 -2.54 52.60
C ILE A 164 -21.13 -2.36 51.51
N LEU A 165 -20.79 -1.59 50.47
CA LEU A 165 -21.66 -1.37 49.32
C LEU A 165 -22.02 -2.68 48.62
N LYS A 166 -21.03 -3.54 48.39
CA LYS A 166 -21.19 -4.82 47.70
C LYS A 166 -22.07 -5.81 48.49
N PHE A 167 -21.85 -5.97 49.79
CA PHE A 167 -22.51 -7.03 50.56
C PHE A 167 -23.79 -6.60 51.28
N PHE A 168 -23.91 -5.34 51.71
CA PHE A 168 -24.98 -4.93 52.64
C PHE A 168 -25.88 -3.81 52.12
N ARG A 169 -25.45 -3.04 51.12
CA ARG A 169 -26.24 -1.92 50.56
C ARG A 169 -26.41 -2.00 49.02
N PRO A 170 -26.79 -3.16 48.45
CA PRO A 170 -26.86 -3.35 46.99
C PRO A 170 -27.91 -2.50 46.25
N VAL A 171 -28.83 -1.83 46.97
CA VAL A 171 -29.95 -1.06 46.39
C VAL A 171 -29.98 0.40 46.90
N ALA A 172 -29.03 0.85 47.73
CA ALA A 172 -29.30 1.97 48.65
C ALA A 172 -28.31 3.16 48.68
N THR A 173 -27.40 3.36 47.72
CA THR A 173 -26.52 4.55 47.75
C THR A 173 -26.45 5.29 46.43
N ASN A 174 -27.14 6.43 46.36
CA ASN A 174 -27.10 7.38 45.24
C ASN A 174 -25.80 8.21 45.17
N ILE A 175 -24.74 7.87 45.92
CA ILE A 175 -23.52 8.70 46.01
C ILE A 175 -22.34 8.10 45.23
N VAL A 176 -22.01 6.82 45.49
CA VAL A 176 -20.94 6.08 44.79
C VAL A 176 -21.35 4.62 44.60
N ILE A 177 -20.69 3.92 43.66
CA ILE A 177 -20.88 2.49 43.38
C ILE A 177 -19.58 1.70 43.59
N HIS A 178 -19.70 0.40 43.85
CA HIS A 178 -18.55 -0.52 43.98
C HIS A 178 -18.05 -1.00 42.61
N MET A 179 -16.85 -1.59 42.59
CA MET A 179 -16.16 -2.04 41.37
C MET A 179 -16.99 -2.97 40.48
N ASP A 180 -17.61 -4.02 41.04
CA ASP A 180 -18.39 -4.99 40.22
C ASP A 180 -19.61 -4.33 39.52
N ALA A 181 -20.26 -3.35 40.16
CA ALA A 181 -21.37 -2.62 39.58
C ALA A 181 -20.89 -1.67 38.47
N TRP A 182 -19.78 -0.97 38.69
CA TRP A 182 -19.13 -0.15 37.67
C TRP A 182 -18.68 -1.00 36.46
N GLY A 183 -18.10 -2.17 36.73
CA GLY A 183 -17.61 -3.11 35.71
C GLY A 183 -18.66 -3.57 34.71
N THR A 184 -19.89 -3.79 35.18
CA THR A 184 -21.02 -4.19 34.32
C THR A 184 -21.35 -3.10 33.30
N SER A 185 -21.34 -1.83 33.73
CA SER A 185 -21.65 -0.70 32.85
C SER A 185 -20.54 -0.45 31.82
N ILE A 186 -19.28 -0.51 32.23
CA ILE A 186 -18.15 -0.13 31.37
C ILE A 186 -17.70 -1.21 30.38
N ARG A 187 -17.99 -2.48 30.68
CA ARG A 187 -17.75 -3.61 29.77
C ARG A 187 -18.86 -3.84 28.75
N SER A 188 -19.98 -3.11 28.86
CA SER A 188 -21.16 -3.34 28.01
C SER A 188 -20.90 -3.13 26.51
N LEU A 189 -20.17 -2.08 26.15
CA LEU A 189 -19.83 -1.74 24.77
C LEU A 189 -18.68 -2.61 24.25
N THR A 190 -17.59 -2.72 25.01
CA THR A 190 -16.41 -3.49 24.64
C THR A 190 -16.07 -4.50 25.75
N PRO A 191 -16.67 -5.71 25.73
CA PRO A 191 -16.41 -6.75 26.72
C PRO A 191 -14.94 -7.13 26.83
N GLU A 192 -14.26 -7.24 25.69
CA GLU A 192 -12.84 -7.58 25.61
C GLU A 192 -11.97 -6.32 25.57
N TYR A 193 -10.99 -6.23 26.48
CA TYR A 193 -10.03 -5.14 26.54
C TYR A 193 -8.78 -5.45 25.71
N THR A 194 -8.35 -4.50 24.89
CA THR A 194 -7.06 -4.55 24.18
C THR A 194 -6.08 -3.62 24.87
N VAL A 195 -4.89 -4.15 25.20
CA VAL A 195 -3.82 -3.38 25.84
C VAL A 195 -3.21 -2.41 24.84
N VAL A 196 -3.04 -1.16 25.25
CA VAL A 196 -2.40 -0.08 24.48
C VAL A 196 -1.01 0.16 25.06
N PRO A 197 0.09 -0.20 24.37
CA PRO A 197 1.45 -0.08 24.89
C PRO A 197 1.81 1.33 25.38
N GLU A 198 1.33 2.35 24.67
CA GLU A 198 1.55 3.77 24.97
C GLU A 198 1.00 4.18 26.34
N TRP A 199 0.03 3.43 26.88
CA TRP A 199 -0.63 3.72 28.14
C TRP A 199 -0.07 2.92 29.33
N GLU A 200 0.98 2.12 29.13
CA GLU A 200 1.60 1.30 30.18
C GLU A 200 2.14 2.17 31.33
N GLY A 201 2.70 3.35 31.01
CA GLY A 201 3.18 4.31 32.01
C GLY A 201 2.05 4.81 32.93
N VAL A 202 0.89 5.12 32.37
CA VAL A 202 -0.30 5.55 33.12
C VAL A 202 -0.84 4.41 33.99
N THR A 203 -0.87 3.20 33.45
CA THR A 203 -1.28 1.98 34.17
C THR A 203 -0.44 1.76 35.43
N LYS A 204 0.89 1.87 35.31
CA LYS A 204 1.82 1.74 36.45
C LYS A 204 1.59 2.78 37.54
N GLN A 205 1.26 4.01 37.16
CA GLN A 205 0.96 5.10 38.11
C GLN A 205 -0.37 4.89 38.83
N ILE A 206 -1.41 4.45 38.11
CA ILE A 206 -2.68 4.05 38.72
C ILE A 206 -2.43 2.93 39.73
N GLN A 207 -1.67 1.90 39.36
CA GLN A 207 -1.31 0.81 40.27
C GLN A 207 -0.50 1.28 41.49
N THR A 208 0.36 2.29 41.32
CA THR A 208 1.09 2.93 42.43
C THR A 208 0.14 3.63 43.39
N MET A 209 -0.89 4.32 42.88
CA MET A 209 -1.94 4.92 43.71
C MET A 209 -2.72 3.88 44.52
N LEU A 210 -2.91 2.68 43.96
CA LEU A 210 -3.60 1.57 44.65
C LEU A 210 -2.82 1.03 45.85
N ASN A 211 -1.48 1.12 45.84
CA ASN A 211 -0.62 0.55 46.87
C ASN A 211 -0.31 1.55 47.99
N PHE A 212 -0.99 1.42 49.14
CA PHE A 212 -0.78 2.29 50.31
C PHE A 212 0.57 2.11 51.01
N SER A 213 1.29 1.03 50.74
CA SER A 213 2.64 0.78 51.29
C SER A 213 3.73 1.61 50.57
N VAL A 214 3.40 2.25 49.46
CA VAL A 214 4.28 3.16 48.72
C VAL A 214 3.86 4.59 49.02
N GLU A 215 4.81 5.44 49.41
CA GLU A 215 4.56 6.88 49.54
C GLU A 215 4.30 7.49 48.16
N THR A 216 3.20 8.24 48.06
CA THR A 216 2.81 8.95 46.84
C THR A 216 2.98 10.45 47.07
N PRO A 217 3.49 11.20 46.06
CA PRO A 217 3.77 12.63 46.22
C PRO A 217 2.50 13.48 46.33
N ASP A 218 1.35 13.00 45.85
CA ASP A 218 0.07 13.71 45.87
C ASP A 218 -1.07 12.74 46.25
N VAL A 219 -2.11 13.25 46.91
CA VAL A 219 -3.30 12.50 47.30
C VAL A 219 -4.23 12.21 46.11
N LEU A 220 -4.08 12.98 45.03
CA LEU A 220 -4.90 12.91 43.83
C LEU A 220 -4.03 12.73 42.57
N LEU A 221 -4.25 11.63 41.85
CA LEU A 221 -3.74 11.40 40.50
C LEU A 221 -4.81 11.85 39.50
N THR A 222 -4.41 12.63 38.50
CA THR A 222 -5.31 13.00 37.39
C THR A 222 -4.94 12.20 36.14
N VAL A 223 -5.94 11.57 35.52
CA VAL A 223 -5.85 10.97 34.19
C VAL A 223 -6.52 11.92 33.20
N GLN A 224 -5.73 12.53 32.32
CA GLN A 224 -6.20 13.49 31.31
C GLN A 224 -6.07 12.91 29.90
N GLY A 225 -6.73 13.53 28.93
CA GLY A 225 -6.64 13.14 27.53
C GLY A 225 -7.90 13.50 26.76
N GLU A 226 -7.87 13.29 25.45
CA GLU A 226 -8.99 13.62 24.57
C GLU A 226 -10.27 12.87 24.96
N ALA A 227 -11.43 13.43 24.62
CA ALA A 227 -12.71 12.81 24.95
C ALA A 227 -12.89 11.51 24.14
N GLY A 228 -13.47 10.48 24.75
CA GLY A 228 -13.80 9.22 24.03
C GLY A 228 -12.63 8.29 23.70
N VAL A 229 -11.38 8.63 24.08
CA VAL A 229 -10.19 7.79 23.84
C VAL A 229 -10.09 6.56 24.75
N GLY A 230 -10.95 6.41 25.76
CA GLY A 230 -10.96 5.22 26.63
C GLY A 230 -10.38 5.42 28.04
N LYS A 231 -10.26 6.65 28.54
CA LYS A 231 -9.70 6.95 29.88
C LYS A 231 -10.37 6.19 31.02
N THR A 232 -11.71 6.20 31.08
CA THR A 232 -12.47 5.46 32.08
C THR A 232 -12.24 3.95 31.97
N ARG A 233 -12.13 3.44 30.74
CA ARG A 233 -11.85 2.02 30.47
C ARG A 233 -10.45 1.63 30.96
N LEU A 234 -9.44 2.46 30.68
CA LEU A 234 -8.07 2.28 31.13
C LEU A 234 -7.97 2.26 32.66
N VAL A 235 -8.59 3.24 33.34
CA VAL A 235 -8.59 3.28 34.81
C VAL A 235 -9.22 2.03 35.39
N PHE A 236 -10.38 1.63 34.87
CA PHE A 236 -11.07 0.42 35.32
C PHE A 236 -10.20 -0.84 35.13
N GLU A 237 -9.66 -1.07 33.93
CA GLU A 237 -8.87 -2.28 33.65
C GLU A 237 -7.50 -2.27 34.37
N SER A 238 -6.92 -1.09 34.63
CA SER A 238 -5.71 -0.95 35.46
C SER A 238 -5.95 -1.40 36.91
N ILE A 239 -7.16 -1.15 37.43
CA ILE A 239 -7.57 -1.57 38.78
C ILE A 239 -7.91 -3.07 38.79
N VAL A 240 -8.65 -3.57 37.81
CA VAL A 240 -9.02 -4.99 37.72
C VAL A 240 -7.81 -5.91 37.53
N ALA A 241 -6.73 -5.41 36.90
CA ALA A 241 -5.45 -6.11 36.83
C ALA A 241 -4.85 -6.42 38.21
N LEU A 242 -5.32 -5.75 39.28
CA LEU A 242 -5.01 -6.03 40.69
C LEU A 242 -6.33 -6.32 41.44
N PRO A 243 -6.92 -7.52 41.30
CA PRO A 243 -8.25 -7.84 41.84
C PRO A 243 -8.42 -7.51 43.33
N GLU A 244 -7.36 -7.60 44.11
CA GLU A 244 -7.33 -7.37 45.57
C GLU A 244 -7.48 -5.90 45.96
N ALA A 245 -7.11 -4.98 45.06
CA ALA A 245 -7.31 -3.54 45.26
C ALA A 245 -8.78 -3.12 45.05
N SER A 246 -9.57 -3.95 44.35
CA SER A 246 -10.96 -3.61 43.98
C SER A 246 -11.84 -3.37 45.21
N SER A 247 -11.56 -4.06 46.32
CA SER A 247 -12.27 -3.93 47.59
C SER A 247 -12.00 -2.61 48.33
N LEU A 248 -11.05 -1.80 47.86
CA LEU A 248 -10.76 -0.45 48.37
C LEU A 248 -11.43 0.64 47.54
N VAL A 249 -11.84 0.34 46.32
CA VAL A 249 -12.23 1.32 45.31
C VAL A 249 -13.74 1.56 45.31
N VAL A 250 -14.12 2.83 45.29
CA VAL A 250 -15.49 3.28 45.01
C VAL A 250 -15.47 4.28 43.85
N TYR A 251 -16.53 4.30 43.05
CA TYR A 251 -16.61 5.09 41.82
C TYR A 251 -17.83 6.02 41.83
N THR A 252 -17.66 7.23 41.27
CA THR A 252 -18.76 8.11 40.89
C THR A 252 -18.37 8.97 39.70
N SER A 253 -19.35 9.32 38.86
CA SER A 253 -19.19 10.27 37.75
C SER A 253 -19.81 11.65 38.05
N ASP A 254 -20.33 11.85 39.26
CA ASP A 254 -20.90 13.13 39.69
C ASP A 254 -19.92 13.85 40.62
N GLU A 255 -19.54 15.05 40.21
CA GLU A 255 -18.57 15.89 40.90
C GLU A 255 -18.98 16.26 42.33
N ASN A 256 -20.26 16.54 42.56
CA ASN A 256 -20.77 16.91 43.88
C ASN A 256 -20.78 15.70 44.80
N LEU A 257 -21.15 14.54 44.26
CA LEU A 257 -21.12 13.28 45.00
C LEU A 257 -19.70 12.84 45.33
N ALA A 258 -18.71 13.13 44.47
CA ALA A 258 -17.30 12.88 44.76
C ALA A 258 -16.80 13.69 45.98
N ILE A 259 -17.12 14.99 46.05
CA ILE A 259 -16.77 15.84 47.21
C ILE A 259 -17.47 15.34 48.48
N GLN A 260 -18.75 14.99 48.38
CA GLN A 260 -19.52 14.46 49.52
C GLN A 260 -18.92 13.15 50.03
N ALA A 261 -18.58 12.22 49.14
CA ALA A 261 -17.96 10.94 49.48
C ALA A 261 -16.61 11.15 50.18
N ALA A 262 -15.73 11.98 49.62
CA ALA A 262 -14.43 12.31 50.22
C ALA A 262 -14.57 12.93 51.62
N THR A 263 -15.51 13.87 51.80
CA THR A 263 -15.78 14.51 53.09
C THR A 263 -16.23 13.49 54.15
N MET A 264 -17.09 12.54 53.77
CA MET A 264 -17.52 11.47 54.68
C MET A 264 -16.37 10.55 55.08
N MET A 265 -15.50 10.18 54.13
CA MET A 265 -14.33 9.34 54.42
C MET A 265 -13.34 10.05 55.35
N ILE A 266 -13.21 11.38 55.24
CA ILE A 266 -12.32 12.16 56.12
C ILE A 266 -12.77 12.08 57.58
N ASN A 267 -14.08 12.21 57.82
CA ASN A 267 -14.65 12.27 59.17
C ASN A 267 -14.51 10.97 59.97
N ASP A 268 -14.26 9.84 59.31
CA ASP A 268 -13.99 8.56 59.94
C ASP A 268 -12.49 8.24 59.86
N PRO A 269 -11.76 8.20 61.00
CA PRO A 269 -10.31 8.01 61.00
C PRO A 269 -9.88 6.60 60.59
N ASP A 270 -10.77 5.61 60.66
CA ASP A 270 -10.48 4.20 60.41
C ASP A 270 -10.73 3.77 58.96
N ILE A 271 -11.36 4.63 58.14
CA ILE A 271 -11.62 4.36 56.73
C ILE A 271 -10.34 4.41 55.90
N THR A 272 -10.14 3.36 55.10
CA THR A 272 -9.15 3.30 54.02
C THR A 272 -9.86 3.03 52.69
N SER A 273 -9.71 3.92 51.71
CA SER A 273 -10.42 3.81 50.44
C SER A 273 -9.77 4.61 49.30
N ILE A 274 -10.10 4.24 48.07
CA ILE A 274 -9.70 4.92 46.85
C ILE A 274 -10.96 5.39 46.14
N LEU A 275 -11.08 6.69 45.93
CA LEU A 275 -12.20 7.28 45.21
C LEU A 275 -11.80 7.51 43.75
N VAL A 276 -12.51 6.86 42.82
CA VAL A 276 -12.45 7.20 41.41
C VAL A 276 -13.54 8.23 41.12
N ALA A 277 -13.13 9.44 40.76
CA ALA A 277 -14.03 10.53 40.40
C ALA A 277 -13.94 10.77 38.89
N ASP A 278 -14.91 10.26 38.13
CA ASP A 278 -15.01 10.48 36.69
C ASP A 278 -15.73 11.80 36.38
N GLU A 279 -15.51 12.32 35.17
CA GLU A 279 -16.02 13.62 34.69
C GLU A 279 -15.64 14.80 35.59
N CYS A 280 -14.44 14.77 36.18
CA CYS A 280 -14.02 15.69 37.23
C CYS A 280 -13.29 16.94 36.68
N SER A 281 -13.87 18.12 36.89
CA SER A 281 -13.36 19.43 36.50
C SER A 281 -12.15 19.87 37.31
N LEU A 282 -11.45 20.89 36.81
CA LEU A 282 -10.32 21.51 37.51
C LEU A 282 -10.72 22.02 38.91
N GLN A 283 -11.87 22.67 39.04
CA GLN A 283 -12.35 23.22 40.31
C GLN A 283 -12.56 22.12 41.35
N VAL A 284 -13.18 21.00 40.94
CA VAL A 284 -13.47 19.88 41.84
C VAL A 284 -12.20 19.15 42.23
N ARG A 285 -11.24 18.98 41.31
CA ARG A 285 -9.91 18.43 41.62
C ARG A 285 -9.16 19.26 42.65
N GLN A 286 -9.17 20.59 42.51
CA GLN A 286 -8.55 21.49 43.50
C GLN A 286 -9.23 21.38 44.86
N ASN A 287 -10.56 21.33 44.89
CA ASN A 287 -11.33 21.13 46.12
C ASN A 287 -10.98 19.79 46.79
N LEU A 288 -10.97 18.68 46.03
CA LEU A 288 -10.60 17.35 46.51
C LEU A 288 -9.18 17.31 47.06
N LYS A 289 -8.20 17.90 46.37
CA LYS A 289 -6.82 18.04 46.87
C LYS A 289 -6.75 18.81 48.19
N SER A 290 -7.53 19.90 48.29
CA SER A 290 -7.54 20.74 49.49
C SER A 290 -8.13 20.01 50.70
N ILE A 291 -9.27 19.34 50.56
CA ILE A 291 -9.93 18.65 51.68
C ILE A 291 -9.19 17.38 52.11
N LEU A 292 -8.53 16.69 51.18
CA LEU A 292 -7.80 15.44 51.46
C LEU A 292 -6.33 15.66 51.82
N ARG A 293 -5.87 16.91 51.94
CA ARG A 293 -4.49 17.22 52.30
C ARG A 293 -4.14 16.63 53.66
N GLY A 294 -3.11 15.78 53.69
CA GLY A 294 -2.67 15.07 54.90
C GLY A 294 -3.36 13.72 55.15
N HIS A 295 -4.21 13.25 54.23
CA HIS A 295 -4.90 11.96 54.34
C HIS A 295 -4.45 10.91 53.30
N SER A 296 -3.38 11.16 52.53
CA SER A 296 -2.88 10.28 51.45
C SER A 296 -2.44 8.88 51.89
N ASN A 297 -2.23 8.67 53.19
CA ASN A 297 -1.90 7.38 53.80
C ASN A 297 -3.12 6.46 53.99
N ARG A 298 -4.35 6.96 53.81
CA ARG A 298 -5.59 6.18 53.97
C ARG A 298 -6.65 6.47 52.91
N ILE A 299 -6.70 7.68 52.37
CA ILE A 299 -7.62 8.05 51.29
C ILE A 299 -6.80 8.57 50.12
N ARG A 300 -7.07 8.06 48.92
CA ARG A 300 -6.46 8.50 47.66
C ARG A 300 -7.53 8.70 46.60
N VAL A 301 -7.27 9.56 45.62
CA VAL A 301 -8.21 9.87 44.54
C VAL A 301 -7.57 9.63 43.19
N ILE A 302 -8.31 8.98 42.29
CA ILE A 302 -8.01 8.95 40.87
C ILE A 302 -9.10 9.77 40.18
N ALA A 303 -8.75 10.97 39.73
CA ALA A 303 -9.66 11.85 39.02
C ALA A 303 -9.50 11.66 37.51
N ILE A 304 -10.60 11.44 36.80
CA ILE A 304 -10.62 11.36 35.34
C ILE A 304 -11.15 12.69 34.81
N ASP A 305 -10.28 13.39 34.10
CA ASP A 305 -10.58 14.72 33.58
C ASP A 305 -11.12 14.62 32.14
N ASN A 306 -12.36 15.05 31.96
CA ASN A 306 -13.00 15.18 30.65
C ASN A 306 -13.17 16.65 30.22
N THR A 307 -12.66 17.61 30.99
CA THR A 307 -12.63 19.05 30.64
C THR A 307 -11.50 19.39 29.68
N GLY A 308 -10.44 18.57 29.67
CA GLY A 308 -9.30 18.55 28.74
C GLY A 308 -8.61 19.91 28.52
N GLU A 309 -8.65 20.78 29.52
CA GLU A 309 -7.73 21.92 29.58
C GLU A 309 -6.30 21.38 29.74
N ARG A 310 -5.46 21.60 28.72
CA ARG A 310 -4.04 21.25 28.78
C ARG A 310 -3.36 22.21 29.76
N PRO A 311 -2.81 21.74 30.90
CA PRO A 311 -2.12 22.62 31.83
C PRO A 311 -0.92 23.28 31.13
N SER A 312 -0.72 24.58 31.35
CA SER A 312 0.43 25.31 30.79
C SER A 312 1.77 24.85 31.36
N ASP A 313 1.75 24.23 32.54
CA ASP A 313 2.91 23.59 33.16
C ASP A 313 3.04 22.14 32.67
N LEU A 314 4.09 21.89 31.89
CA LEU A 314 4.53 20.58 31.36
C LEU A 314 4.86 19.51 32.44
N ALA A 315 4.49 19.73 33.69
CA ALA A 315 4.85 18.91 34.84
C ALA A 315 3.85 17.76 35.15
N TYR A 316 2.69 17.69 34.46
CA TYR A 316 1.72 16.59 34.63
C TYR A 316 1.74 15.68 33.39
N GLN A 317 2.39 14.52 33.54
CA GLN A 317 2.93 13.68 32.46
C GLN A 317 1.95 12.72 31.76
N PHE A 318 0.63 12.78 31.99
CA PHE A 318 -0.29 11.71 31.54
C PHE A 318 -1.48 12.23 30.73
N TRP A 319 -1.19 12.65 29.50
CA TRP A 319 -2.20 12.99 28.49
C TRP A 319 -2.41 11.81 27.54
N LEU A 320 -3.63 11.25 27.51
CA LEU A 320 -4.01 10.17 26.60
C LEU A 320 -4.42 10.74 25.24
N GLU A 321 -3.64 10.41 24.21
CA GLU A 321 -3.93 10.75 22.82
C GLU A 321 -4.96 9.80 22.18
N LYS A 322 -5.49 10.20 21.02
CA LYS A 322 -6.36 9.35 20.20
C LYS A 322 -5.65 8.03 19.86
N MET A 323 -6.42 6.95 19.88
CA MET A 323 -5.95 5.64 19.46
C MET A 323 -5.63 5.64 17.96
N ALA A 324 -4.48 5.08 17.58
CA ALA A 324 -4.13 4.89 16.18
C ALA A 324 -5.21 4.03 15.46
N PRO A 325 -5.50 4.28 14.17
CA PRO A 325 -6.54 3.56 13.43
C PRO A 325 -6.40 2.04 13.51
N GLU A 326 -5.17 1.52 13.45
CA GLU A 326 -4.86 0.08 13.48
C GLU A 326 -5.23 -0.54 14.84
N LEU A 327 -4.97 0.18 15.93
CA LEU A 327 -5.34 -0.24 17.27
C LEU A 327 -6.86 -0.23 17.45
N LEU A 328 -7.55 0.79 16.92
CA LEU A 328 -9.01 0.86 16.95
C LEU A 328 -9.62 -0.32 16.19
N ILE A 329 -9.11 -0.64 14.99
CA ILE A 329 -9.54 -1.83 14.23
C ILE A 329 -9.38 -3.10 15.08
N SER A 330 -8.24 -3.28 15.74
CA SER A 330 -8.01 -4.45 16.60
C SER A 330 -8.97 -4.56 17.78
N VAL A 331 -9.42 -3.42 18.34
CA VAL A 331 -10.46 -3.37 19.38
C VAL A 331 -11.80 -3.83 18.80
N LEU A 332 -12.17 -3.34 17.63
CA LEU A 332 -13.44 -3.69 17.01
C LEU A 332 -13.48 -5.15 16.54
N GLU A 333 -12.41 -5.66 15.93
CA GLU A 333 -12.29 -7.05 15.46
C GLU A 333 -12.54 -8.05 16.59
N LYS A 334 -11.99 -7.80 17.79
CA LYS A 334 -12.22 -8.67 18.95
C LYS A 334 -13.65 -8.63 19.47
N ASN A 335 -14.27 -7.45 19.49
CA ASN A 335 -15.56 -7.23 20.13
C ASN A 335 -16.77 -7.43 19.19
N TYR A 336 -16.59 -7.33 17.87
CA TYR A 336 -17.66 -7.33 16.86
C TYR A 336 -17.37 -8.28 15.69
N GLN A 337 -17.09 -9.55 15.99
CA GLN A 337 -16.72 -10.57 14.98
C GLN A 337 -17.79 -10.84 13.90
N PHE A 338 -19.03 -10.40 14.12
CA PHE A 338 -20.11 -10.50 13.14
C PHE A 338 -20.03 -9.42 12.03
N VAL A 339 -19.20 -8.39 12.22
CA VAL A 339 -19.00 -7.32 11.23
C VAL A 339 -17.83 -7.68 10.31
N PRO A 340 -17.99 -7.64 8.98
CA PRO A 340 -16.91 -7.85 8.01
C PRO A 340 -15.74 -6.89 8.21
N LYS A 341 -14.53 -7.37 7.91
CA LYS A 341 -13.28 -6.65 8.16
C LYS A 341 -13.21 -5.33 7.40
N GLU A 342 -13.70 -5.30 6.17
CA GLU A 342 -13.77 -4.12 5.32
C GLU A 342 -14.64 -3.04 5.98
N ARG A 343 -15.78 -3.43 6.57
CA ARG A 343 -16.66 -2.50 7.30
C ARG A 343 -16.04 -2.02 8.61
N LEU A 344 -15.32 -2.86 9.33
CA LEU A 344 -14.57 -2.45 10.53
C LEU A 344 -13.55 -1.35 10.22
N GLN A 345 -12.84 -1.44 9.10
CA GLN A 345 -11.92 -0.40 8.64
C GLN A 345 -12.64 0.92 8.36
N ILE A 346 -13.81 0.85 7.71
CA ILE A 346 -14.65 2.02 7.43
C ILE A 346 -15.12 2.68 8.74
N TYR A 347 -15.64 1.88 9.68
CA TYR A 347 -16.13 2.38 10.96
C TYR A 347 -15.02 3.00 11.81
N ALA A 348 -13.83 2.39 11.82
CA ALA A 348 -12.67 2.96 12.49
C ALA A 348 -12.26 4.31 11.87
N ARG A 349 -12.20 4.40 10.53
CA ARG A 349 -11.86 5.64 9.80
C ARG A 349 -12.88 6.75 10.09
N LEU A 350 -14.18 6.44 9.95
CA LEU A 350 -15.26 7.40 10.19
C LEU A 350 -15.33 7.91 11.62
N SER A 351 -14.90 7.08 12.57
CA SER A 351 -14.94 7.40 13.99
C SER A 351 -13.72 8.19 14.46
N GLY A 352 -12.68 8.36 13.64
CA GLY A 352 -11.54 9.24 13.93
C GLY A 352 -10.86 8.99 15.29
N GLY A 353 -10.75 7.72 15.71
CA GLY A 353 -10.17 7.33 17.00
C GLY A 353 -11.14 7.29 18.19
N PHE A 354 -12.41 7.66 18.00
CA PHE A 354 -13.44 7.60 19.05
C PHE A 354 -14.04 6.19 19.16
N VAL A 355 -13.55 5.40 20.12
CA VAL A 355 -13.94 3.99 20.32
C VAL A 355 -15.47 3.83 20.46
N ARG A 356 -16.13 4.74 21.19
CA ARG A 356 -17.58 4.68 21.41
C ARG A 356 -18.38 4.84 20.11
N LEU A 357 -17.99 5.77 19.24
CA LEU A 357 -18.67 5.98 17.96
C LEU A 357 -18.48 4.77 17.04
N ALA A 358 -17.27 4.20 17.03
CA ALA A 358 -16.98 3.00 16.25
C ALA A 358 -17.77 1.77 16.72
N ALA A 359 -17.88 1.59 18.04
CA ALA A 359 -18.72 0.58 18.68
C ALA A 359 -20.20 0.75 18.33
N ASP A 360 -20.73 1.96 18.38
CA ASP A 360 -22.12 2.26 18.02
C ASP A 360 -22.40 1.93 16.54
N LEU A 361 -21.45 2.19 15.62
CA LEU A 361 -21.57 1.77 14.23
C LEU A 361 -21.61 0.24 14.09
N CYS A 362 -20.74 -0.48 14.80
CA CYS A 362 -20.72 -1.95 14.77
C CYS A 362 -22.03 -2.56 15.29
N LEU A 363 -22.61 -2.00 16.35
CA LEU A 363 -23.90 -2.47 16.90
C LEU A 363 -25.07 -2.26 15.94
N ASN A 364 -24.97 -1.29 15.04
CA ASN A 364 -25.99 -0.97 14.04
C ASN A 364 -25.61 -1.46 12.63
N ASP A 365 -24.61 -2.35 12.52
CA ASP A 365 -24.06 -2.81 11.25
C ASP A 365 -25.11 -3.36 10.29
N THR A 366 -26.04 -4.18 10.78
CA THR A 366 -27.13 -4.74 9.96
C THR A 366 -27.98 -3.63 9.35
N ARG A 367 -28.32 -2.61 10.13
CA ARG A 367 -29.13 -1.48 9.65
C ARG A 367 -28.36 -0.63 8.64
N ILE A 368 -27.07 -0.40 8.88
CA ILE A 368 -26.19 0.34 7.98
C ILE A 368 -25.99 -0.42 6.66
N ALA A 369 -25.87 -1.75 6.71
CA ALA A 369 -25.78 -2.60 5.53
C ALA A 369 -27.07 -2.57 4.70
N ASP A 370 -28.23 -2.57 5.36
CA ASP A 370 -29.54 -2.53 4.69
C ASP A 370 -29.86 -1.14 4.09
N GLU A 371 -29.60 -0.06 4.85
CA GLU A 371 -29.90 1.31 4.44
C GLU A 371 -28.80 1.91 3.54
N GLY A 372 -27.58 1.35 3.59
CA GLY A 372 -26.40 1.83 2.87
C GLY A 372 -25.85 3.18 3.36
N HIS A 373 -26.43 3.78 4.39
CA HIS A 373 -26.07 5.11 4.91
C HIS A 373 -25.32 5.03 6.23
N VAL A 374 -24.28 5.84 6.37
CA VAL A 374 -23.56 6.01 7.64
C VAL A 374 -23.83 7.41 8.17
N GLY A 375 -24.39 7.53 9.38
CA GLY A 375 -24.54 8.86 10.02
C GLY A 375 -25.77 9.16 10.86
N ALA A 376 -26.24 10.42 10.77
CA ALA A 376 -27.18 11.14 11.65
C ALA A 376 -28.59 10.53 11.85
N GLY A 377 -28.88 9.40 11.21
CA GLY A 377 -30.05 8.57 11.49
C GLY A 377 -29.88 7.66 12.71
N LEU A 378 -28.68 7.57 13.30
CA LEU A 378 -28.41 6.76 14.49
C LEU A 378 -28.70 7.59 15.77
N PRO A 379 -29.73 7.25 16.57
CA PRO A 379 -30.13 8.05 17.73
C PRO A 379 -28.99 8.31 18.73
N ASN A 380 -28.17 7.29 18.99
CA ASN A 380 -27.09 7.36 19.97
C ASN A 380 -26.01 8.40 19.64
N ILE A 381 -25.70 8.61 18.35
CA ILE A 381 -24.67 9.58 17.92
C ILE A 381 -25.18 11.01 18.12
N ARG A 382 -26.45 11.26 17.78
CA ARG A 382 -27.07 12.57 17.98
C ARG A 382 -27.20 12.91 19.46
N ASP A 383 -27.64 11.96 20.29
CA ASP A 383 -27.74 12.17 21.74
C ASP A 383 -26.37 12.41 22.38
N TYR A 384 -25.32 11.71 21.90
CA TYR A 384 -23.94 11.95 22.31
C TYR A 384 -23.48 13.37 21.93
N TYR A 385 -23.72 13.83 20.71
CA TYR A 385 -23.42 15.20 20.28
C TYR A 385 -24.15 16.26 21.12
N MET A 386 -25.46 16.06 21.35
CA MET A 386 -26.32 17.02 22.06
C MET A 386 -25.99 17.14 23.54
N SER A 387 -25.69 16.02 24.21
CA SER A 387 -25.36 16.00 25.64
C SER A 387 -23.97 16.56 25.93
N ARG A 388 -23.06 16.51 24.95
CA ARG A 388 -21.65 16.86 25.17
C ARG A 388 -21.33 18.34 25.03
N LEU A 389 -22.17 19.10 24.32
CA LEU A 389 -21.87 20.47 23.92
C LEU A 389 -22.94 21.45 24.42
N SER A 390 -22.48 22.59 24.94
CA SER A 390 -23.38 23.70 25.23
C SER A 390 -24.06 24.22 23.96
N PHE A 391 -25.13 25.00 24.11
CA PHE A 391 -25.83 25.58 22.95
C PHE A 391 -24.92 26.50 22.11
N GLU A 392 -24.04 27.26 22.75
CA GLU A 392 -23.10 28.15 22.06
C GLU A 392 -21.95 27.38 21.39
N ASP A 393 -21.48 26.28 22.00
CA ASP A 393 -20.51 25.38 21.37
C ASP A 393 -21.08 24.73 20.12
N ARG A 394 -22.32 24.24 20.21
CA ARG A 394 -23.03 23.63 19.08
C ARG A 394 -23.16 24.61 17.92
N LYS A 395 -23.54 25.86 18.15
CA LYS A 395 -23.59 26.89 17.09
C LYS A 395 -22.26 27.01 16.33
N VAL A 396 -21.13 26.95 17.01
CA VAL A 396 -19.83 27.07 16.34
C VAL A 396 -19.50 25.83 15.52
N ILE A 397 -19.73 24.63 16.06
CA ILE A 397 -19.53 23.39 15.29
C ILE A 397 -20.48 23.33 14.10
N GLU A 398 -21.76 23.60 14.32
CA GLU A 398 -22.80 23.64 13.28
C GLU A 398 -22.39 24.62 12.16
N ALA A 399 -21.89 25.82 12.50
CA ALA A 399 -21.44 26.80 11.52
C ALA A 399 -20.28 26.27 10.66
N ILE A 400 -19.22 25.74 11.29
CA ILE A 400 -18.07 25.17 10.57
C ILE A 400 -18.52 23.95 9.74
N SER A 401 -19.45 23.16 10.26
CA SER A 401 -19.96 21.94 9.64
C SER A 401 -20.79 22.17 8.38
N LEU A 402 -21.17 23.41 8.05
CA LEU A 402 -21.77 23.74 6.75
C LEU A 402 -20.79 23.53 5.60
N LEU A 403 -19.50 23.61 5.88
CA LEU A 403 -18.42 23.45 4.91
C LEU A 403 -17.61 22.19 5.25
N SER A 404 -17.04 21.54 4.24
CA SER A 404 -16.11 20.42 4.45
C SER A 404 -14.85 20.87 5.18
N LYS A 405 -14.42 22.12 4.94
CA LYS A 405 -13.35 22.82 5.66
C LYS A 405 -13.48 24.33 5.50
N VAL A 406 -12.87 25.09 6.42
CA VAL A 406 -12.93 26.56 6.43
C VAL A 406 -11.56 27.13 6.66
N GLY A 407 -11.07 27.93 5.72
CA GLY A 407 -9.83 28.68 5.84
C GLY A 407 -9.93 29.75 6.93
N TYR A 408 -8.96 29.78 7.83
CA TYR A 408 -8.94 30.73 8.95
C TYR A 408 -7.59 31.44 9.14
N LYS A 409 -6.58 31.10 8.32
CA LYS A 409 -5.22 31.65 8.37
C LYS A 409 -4.68 31.90 6.95
N GLN A 410 -3.63 32.72 6.90
CA GLN A 410 -2.85 33.02 5.70
C GLN A 410 -3.74 33.55 4.55
N ASP A 411 -3.54 33.07 3.33
CA ASP A 411 -4.22 33.43 2.08
C ASP A 411 -5.69 32.97 2.01
N VAL A 412 -6.10 32.02 2.87
CA VAL A 412 -7.51 31.53 2.93
C VAL A 412 -8.27 32.05 4.15
N LYS A 413 -7.70 32.98 4.92
CA LYS A 413 -8.32 33.52 6.15
C LYS A 413 -9.69 34.17 5.94
N GLU A 414 -9.96 34.64 4.73
CA GLU A 414 -11.19 35.36 4.38
C GLU A 414 -12.40 34.42 4.37
N GLU A 415 -12.21 33.11 4.18
CA GLU A 415 -13.30 32.13 4.20
C GLU A 415 -14.05 32.12 5.55
N MET A 416 -13.34 32.15 6.68
CA MET A 416 -13.97 32.25 8.01
C MET A 416 -14.73 33.56 8.19
N GLN A 417 -14.24 34.66 7.59
CA GLN A 417 -14.93 35.95 7.62
C GLN A 417 -16.22 35.90 6.79
N PHE A 418 -16.17 35.30 5.60
CA PHE A 418 -17.32 35.09 4.73
C PHE A 418 -18.38 34.21 5.41
N LEU A 419 -17.97 33.09 6.02
CA LEU A 419 -18.87 32.21 6.76
C LEU A 419 -19.52 32.94 7.94
N SER A 420 -18.73 33.65 8.74
CA SER A 420 -19.24 34.40 9.89
C SER A 420 -20.24 35.48 9.46
N THR A 421 -19.98 36.17 8.35
CA THR A 421 -20.87 37.20 7.79
C THR A 421 -22.18 36.59 7.28
N LEU A 422 -22.10 35.48 6.54
CA LEU A 422 -23.26 34.76 6.01
C LEU A 422 -24.22 34.30 7.12
N LEU A 423 -23.68 33.89 8.27
CA LEU A 423 -24.45 33.35 9.39
C LEU A 423 -24.76 34.36 10.50
N GLY A 424 -24.27 35.61 10.38
CA GLY A 424 -24.43 36.65 11.41
C GLY A 424 -23.68 36.36 12.72
N LEU A 425 -22.54 35.66 12.67
CA LEU A 425 -21.73 35.28 13.82
C LEU A 425 -20.52 36.20 14.01
N ASN A 426 -20.03 36.32 15.25
CA ASN A 426 -18.78 37.03 15.53
C ASN A 426 -17.58 36.12 15.24
N GLN A 427 -16.76 36.48 14.25
CA GLN A 427 -15.60 35.72 13.80
C GLN A 427 -14.62 35.36 14.93
N GLN A 428 -14.34 36.30 15.85
CA GLN A 428 -13.38 36.08 16.92
C GLN A 428 -13.90 35.03 17.91
N VAL A 429 -15.18 35.10 18.26
CA VAL A 429 -15.84 34.12 19.13
C VAL A 429 -15.85 32.73 18.49
N VAL A 430 -16.13 32.65 17.19
CA VAL A 430 -16.09 31.38 16.43
C VAL A 430 -14.69 30.75 16.48
N ILE A 431 -13.64 31.51 16.19
CA ILE A 431 -12.25 30.99 16.18
C ILE A 431 -11.80 30.55 17.59
N GLU A 432 -12.07 31.36 18.61
CA GLU A 432 -11.70 31.04 20.00
C GLU A 432 -12.43 29.79 20.50
N THR A 433 -13.71 29.66 20.16
CA THR A 433 -14.53 28.50 20.53
C THR A 433 -14.10 27.26 19.75
N ALA A 434 -13.84 27.37 18.45
CA ALA A 434 -13.35 26.27 17.62
C ALA A 434 -12.00 25.72 18.09
N ARG A 435 -11.08 26.58 18.55
CA ARG A 435 -9.82 26.15 19.17
C ARG A 435 -10.04 25.39 20.47
N ARG A 436 -10.93 25.88 21.34
CA ARG A 436 -11.31 25.13 22.54
C ARG A 436 -11.92 23.77 22.19
N LEU A 437 -12.76 23.72 21.16
CA LEU A 437 -13.43 22.50 20.70
C LEU A 437 -12.50 21.52 19.97
N HIS A 438 -11.39 22.02 19.43
CA HIS A 438 -10.29 21.21 18.91
C HIS A 438 -9.58 20.43 20.01
N ASP A 439 -9.32 21.09 21.14
CA ASP A 439 -8.68 20.41 22.26
C ASP A 439 -9.71 19.51 22.96
N VAL A 440 -10.96 20.00 23.14
CA VAL A 440 -12.02 19.29 23.87
C VAL A 440 -13.42 19.69 23.40
N PRO A 441 -14.26 18.74 22.94
CA PRO A 441 -14.08 17.29 22.98
C PRO A 441 -13.19 16.71 21.85
N GLY A 442 -12.54 17.55 21.05
CA GLY A 442 -11.81 17.10 19.87
C GLY A 442 -12.68 17.01 18.63
N PHE A 443 -13.76 17.81 18.58
CA PHE A 443 -14.70 17.82 17.46
C PHE A 443 -14.35 18.81 16.35
N VAL A 444 -13.27 19.56 16.53
CA VAL A 444 -12.69 20.40 15.49
C VAL A 444 -11.27 19.91 15.26
N ALA A 445 -10.86 19.79 14.02
CA ALA A 445 -9.48 19.53 13.65
C ALA A 445 -8.88 20.81 13.04
N LEU A 446 -7.60 21.04 13.34
CA LEU A 446 -6.82 22.16 12.80
C LEU A 446 -5.76 21.56 11.86
N ALA A 447 -5.99 21.62 10.55
CA ALA A 447 -5.06 21.12 9.53
C ALA A 447 -4.49 22.31 8.75
N GLY A 448 -3.21 22.61 8.97
CA GLY A 448 -2.54 23.76 8.37
C GLY A 448 -3.32 25.09 8.51
N ARG A 449 -3.85 25.57 7.38
CA ARG A 449 -4.58 26.85 7.27
C ARG A 449 -6.10 26.73 7.43
N TYR A 450 -6.62 25.50 7.58
CA TYR A 450 -8.04 25.19 7.61
C TYR A 450 -8.48 24.64 8.98
N MET A 451 -9.77 24.84 9.29
CA MET A 451 -10.50 24.15 10.35
C MET A 451 -11.59 23.30 9.74
N TYR A 452 -11.88 22.15 10.33
CA TYR A 452 -13.01 21.30 9.93
C TYR A 452 -13.55 20.54 11.13
N VAL A 453 -14.78 20.03 10.99
CA VAL A 453 -15.42 19.24 12.05
C VAL A 453 -14.99 17.78 11.90
N THR A 454 -14.57 17.17 13.02
CA THR A 454 -14.14 15.78 13.12
C THR A 454 -14.81 15.13 14.35
N PRO A 455 -14.89 13.80 14.48
CA PRO A 455 -14.87 12.84 13.38
C PRO A 455 -16.04 13.10 12.42
N GLU A 456 -15.99 12.50 11.23
CA GLU A 456 -16.97 12.78 10.16
C GLU A 456 -18.41 12.53 10.62
N LEU A 457 -18.65 11.54 11.49
CA LEU A 457 -19.96 11.27 12.09
C LEU A 457 -20.53 12.46 12.87
N ILE A 458 -19.69 13.17 13.63
CA ILE A 458 -20.08 14.39 14.34
C ILE A 458 -20.32 15.51 13.33
N GLY A 459 -19.49 15.57 12.30
CA GLY A 459 -19.67 16.46 11.17
C GLY A 459 -21.06 16.35 10.54
N GLN A 460 -21.53 15.13 10.29
CA GLN A 460 -22.84 14.87 9.70
C GLN A 460 -24.00 15.32 10.60
N VAL A 461 -23.94 15.00 11.89
CA VAL A 461 -24.96 15.44 12.86
C VAL A 461 -24.98 16.96 12.96
N ALA A 462 -23.81 17.59 13.04
CA ALA A 462 -23.70 19.05 13.11
C ALA A 462 -24.24 19.70 11.82
N PHE A 463 -23.97 19.14 10.64
CA PHE A 463 -24.48 19.65 9.38
C PHE A 463 -26.00 19.60 9.32
N ASP A 464 -26.62 18.50 9.76
CA ASP A 464 -28.07 18.36 9.83
C ASP A 464 -28.73 19.44 10.71
N GLU A 465 -28.12 19.77 11.85
CA GLU A 465 -28.63 20.82 12.75
C GLU A 465 -28.33 22.22 12.21
N ALA A 466 -27.18 22.41 11.55
CA ALA A 466 -26.82 23.66 10.88
C ALA A 466 -27.80 23.97 9.74
N TYR A 467 -28.13 22.97 8.91
CA TYR A 467 -29.10 23.09 7.83
C TYR A 467 -30.45 23.54 8.36
N LYS A 468 -30.96 22.90 9.43
CA LYS A 468 -32.24 23.31 10.07
C LYS A 468 -32.19 24.70 10.67
N ARG A 469 -31.02 25.16 11.13
CA ARG A 469 -30.86 26.45 11.81
C ARG A 469 -30.77 27.63 10.83
N TRP A 470 -30.04 27.47 9.72
CA TRP A 470 -29.70 28.58 8.83
C TRP A 470 -30.23 28.45 7.41
N ILE A 471 -30.71 27.27 6.99
CA ILE A 471 -31.13 27.01 5.61
C ILE A 471 -32.62 26.63 5.59
N GLU A 472 -33.48 27.61 5.89
CA GLU A 472 -34.93 27.47 5.74
C GLU A 472 -35.35 27.45 4.26
N GLU A 473 -34.83 28.41 3.47
CA GLU A 473 -35.06 28.55 2.03
C GLU A 473 -33.75 28.33 1.24
N PRO A 474 -33.51 27.12 0.70
CA PRO A 474 -32.22 26.76 0.09
C PRO A 474 -31.83 27.62 -1.11
N ASP A 475 -32.78 28.02 -1.94
CA ASP A 475 -32.51 28.82 -3.14
C ASP A 475 -31.98 30.22 -2.79
N GLU A 476 -32.52 30.85 -1.73
CA GLU A 476 -32.05 32.15 -1.24
C GLU A 476 -30.67 32.02 -0.58
N PHE A 477 -30.44 30.95 0.18
CA PHE A 477 -29.12 30.68 0.77
C PHE A 477 -28.06 30.47 -0.33
N LEU A 478 -28.35 29.65 -1.34
CA LEU A 478 -27.45 29.37 -2.47
C LEU A 478 -27.23 30.59 -3.39
N ALA A 479 -28.18 31.52 -3.47
CA ALA A 479 -27.99 32.78 -4.18
C ALA A 479 -27.04 33.74 -3.43
N ASN A 480 -26.95 33.61 -2.09
CA ASN A 480 -26.16 34.49 -1.23
C ASN A 480 -24.83 33.88 -0.77
N ILE A 481 -24.60 32.57 -0.97
CA ILE A 481 -23.35 31.93 -0.58
C ILE A 481 -22.17 32.48 -1.40
N PRO A 482 -21.07 32.93 -0.75
CA PRO A 482 -19.88 33.39 -1.45
C PRO A 482 -19.25 32.28 -2.30
N GLU A 483 -18.78 32.63 -3.51
CA GLU A 483 -18.24 31.67 -4.49
C GLU A 483 -17.11 30.79 -3.92
N ASN A 484 -16.26 31.38 -3.07
CA ASN A 484 -15.14 30.68 -2.42
C ASN A 484 -15.59 29.59 -1.43
N LEU A 485 -16.80 29.72 -0.85
CA LEU A 485 -17.35 28.74 0.09
C LEU A 485 -18.21 27.68 -0.61
N LEU A 486 -18.70 27.98 -1.82
CA LEU A 486 -19.67 27.13 -2.52
C LEU A 486 -19.15 25.71 -2.73
N GLN A 487 -17.90 25.56 -3.19
CA GLN A 487 -17.35 24.23 -3.44
C GLN A 487 -17.31 23.40 -2.15
N SER A 488 -16.77 23.95 -1.06
CA SER A 488 -16.69 23.24 0.22
C SER A 488 -18.06 22.94 0.83
N PHE A 489 -19.04 23.81 0.60
CA PHE A 489 -20.44 23.57 0.93
C PHE A 489 -21.03 22.40 0.14
N LEU A 490 -20.80 22.35 -1.18
CA LEU A 490 -21.29 21.26 -2.03
C LEU A 490 -20.66 19.93 -1.66
N THR A 491 -19.34 19.88 -1.42
CA THR A 491 -18.65 18.69 -0.90
C THR A 491 -19.31 18.22 0.39
N ARG A 492 -19.61 19.15 1.31
CA ARG A 492 -20.26 18.82 2.58
C ARG A 492 -21.67 18.28 2.41
N VAL A 493 -22.46 18.89 1.52
CA VAL A 493 -23.80 18.41 1.17
C VAL A 493 -23.72 17.01 0.58
N ALA A 494 -22.78 16.74 -0.33
CA ALA A 494 -22.63 15.44 -0.97
C ALA A 494 -22.34 14.33 0.05
N TRP A 495 -21.41 14.60 0.97
CA TRP A 495 -20.92 13.63 1.95
C TRP A 495 -21.85 13.44 3.14
N SER A 496 -22.40 14.53 3.65
CA SER A 496 -23.05 14.55 4.96
C SER A 496 -24.55 14.83 4.90
N GLY A 497 -25.07 15.31 3.76
CA GLY A 497 -26.48 15.63 3.61
C GLY A 497 -27.37 14.39 3.54
N ARG A 498 -28.57 14.48 4.12
CA ARG A 498 -29.65 13.51 3.87
C ARG A 498 -30.11 13.59 2.42
N GLU A 499 -30.68 12.51 1.90
CA GLU A 499 -31.19 12.46 0.52
C GLU A 499 -32.11 13.64 0.17
N GLU A 500 -33.03 14.00 1.07
CA GLU A 500 -33.92 15.15 0.88
C GLU A 500 -33.19 16.48 0.76
N VAL A 501 -32.14 16.68 1.56
CA VAL A 501 -31.30 17.89 1.55
C VAL A 501 -30.48 17.95 0.27
N ARG A 502 -29.81 16.85 -0.10
CA ARG A 502 -29.02 16.76 -1.33
C ARG A 502 -29.88 17.04 -2.56
N ARG A 503 -31.09 16.45 -2.62
CA ARG A 503 -32.04 16.68 -3.70
C ARG A 503 -32.51 18.14 -3.80
N LYS A 504 -32.76 18.80 -2.67
CA LYS A 504 -33.16 20.22 -2.64
C LYS A 504 -32.03 21.14 -3.12
N ILE A 505 -30.82 20.98 -2.56
CA ILE A 505 -29.64 21.75 -2.96
C ILE A 505 -29.29 21.51 -4.43
N GLY A 506 -29.30 20.25 -4.86
CA GLY A 506 -29.12 19.88 -6.27
C GLY A 506 -30.14 20.57 -7.18
N GLY A 507 -31.41 20.64 -6.77
CA GLY A 507 -32.49 21.30 -7.51
C GLY A 507 -32.09 22.66 -8.11
N TYR A 508 -31.36 23.48 -7.35
CA TYR A 508 -30.86 24.80 -7.77
C TYR A 508 -29.92 24.74 -8.99
N PHE A 509 -29.03 23.74 -9.06
CA PHE A 509 -28.01 23.62 -10.12
C PHE A 509 -28.48 22.89 -11.38
N ARG A 510 -29.71 22.32 -11.37
CA ARG A 510 -30.25 21.58 -12.53
C ARG A 510 -30.26 22.39 -13.81
N LYS A 511 -30.72 23.64 -13.74
CA LYS A 511 -30.75 24.52 -14.92
C LYS A 511 -29.35 24.82 -15.42
N TRP A 512 -28.39 25.03 -14.52
CA TRP A 512 -27.00 25.32 -14.87
C TRP A 512 -26.39 24.15 -15.66
N ILE A 513 -26.38 22.92 -15.12
CA ILE A 513 -25.84 21.74 -15.82
C ILE A 513 -26.54 21.51 -17.16
N ALA A 514 -27.87 21.63 -17.20
CA ALA A 514 -28.65 21.45 -18.43
C ALA A 514 -28.30 22.47 -19.54
N THR A 515 -27.68 23.60 -19.19
CA THR A 515 -27.28 24.66 -20.15
C THR A 515 -25.78 24.69 -20.44
N LEU A 516 -24.97 23.82 -19.82
CA LEU A 516 -23.54 23.77 -20.07
C LEU A 516 -23.25 23.22 -21.48
N PRO A 517 -22.39 23.87 -22.28
CA PRO A 517 -21.92 23.29 -23.52
C PRO A 517 -20.80 22.26 -23.25
N PRO A 518 -20.63 21.21 -24.09
CA PRO A 518 -19.62 20.16 -23.89
C PRO A 518 -18.19 20.67 -23.76
N THR A 519 -17.83 21.77 -24.43
CA THR A 519 -16.53 22.47 -24.27
C THR A 519 -16.13 22.75 -22.82
N LYS A 520 -17.10 22.91 -21.92
CA LYS A 520 -16.84 23.17 -20.49
C LYS A 520 -16.30 21.97 -19.73
N LEU A 521 -16.37 20.75 -20.28
CA LEU A 521 -15.75 19.55 -19.70
C LEU A 521 -14.22 19.61 -19.70
N ALA A 522 -13.60 20.48 -20.50
CA ALA A 522 -12.16 20.73 -20.47
C ALA A 522 -11.73 21.69 -19.34
N GLU A 523 -12.67 22.34 -18.65
CA GLU A 523 -12.38 23.30 -17.58
C GLU A 523 -12.39 22.62 -16.21
N LEU A 524 -11.23 22.55 -15.54
CA LEU A 524 -11.07 21.84 -14.27
C LEU A 524 -12.07 22.32 -13.19
N LYS A 525 -12.28 23.63 -13.07
CA LYS A 525 -13.23 24.20 -12.11
C LYS A 525 -14.67 23.75 -12.36
N THR A 526 -15.06 23.63 -13.63
CA THR A 526 -16.42 23.18 -13.99
C THR A 526 -16.59 21.70 -13.68
N VAL A 527 -15.59 20.87 -14.02
CA VAL A 527 -15.63 19.44 -13.72
C VAL A 527 -15.61 19.18 -12.22
N ASP A 528 -14.81 19.91 -11.44
CA ASP A 528 -14.83 19.83 -9.97
C ASP A 528 -16.23 20.12 -9.39
N GLN A 529 -16.94 21.12 -9.94
CA GLN A 529 -18.30 21.43 -9.49
C GLN A 529 -19.31 20.37 -9.93
N ILE A 530 -19.18 19.82 -11.15
CA ILE A 530 -20.03 18.72 -11.62
C ILE A 530 -19.79 17.47 -10.78
N GLU A 531 -18.54 17.15 -10.46
CA GLU A 531 -18.15 15.99 -9.64
C GLU A 531 -18.89 16.01 -8.29
N GLU A 532 -18.84 17.12 -7.56
CA GLU A 532 -19.55 17.26 -6.27
C GLU A 532 -21.07 17.17 -6.42
N LEU A 533 -21.64 17.76 -7.48
CA LEU A 533 -23.08 17.69 -7.72
C LEU A 533 -23.52 16.26 -8.05
N VAL A 534 -22.74 15.55 -8.86
CA VAL A 534 -22.97 14.14 -9.18
C VAL A 534 -22.84 13.29 -7.92
N GLU A 535 -21.82 13.50 -7.08
CA GLU A 535 -21.73 12.77 -5.82
C GLU A 535 -22.87 13.13 -4.84
N SER A 536 -23.44 14.34 -4.92
CA SER A 536 -24.57 14.71 -4.05
C SER A 536 -25.90 14.05 -4.43
N ASP A 537 -26.21 13.97 -5.72
CA ASP A 537 -27.43 13.35 -6.22
C ASP A 537 -27.13 12.61 -7.54
N PRO A 538 -26.49 11.41 -7.45
CA PRO A 538 -26.09 10.67 -8.63
C PRO A 538 -27.27 10.30 -9.52
N VAL A 539 -28.44 10.04 -8.94
CA VAL A 539 -29.68 9.69 -9.67
C VAL A 539 -30.09 10.81 -10.62
N THR A 540 -29.96 12.07 -10.20
CA THR A 540 -30.29 13.22 -11.05
C THR A 540 -29.15 13.60 -11.99
N PHE A 541 -27.93 13.73 -11.47
CA PHE A 541 -26.86 14.43 -12.19
C PHE A 541 -25.94 13.53 -13.00
N LEU A 542 -25.78 12.25 -12.64
CA LEU A 542 -24.98 11.34 -13.45
C LEU A 542 -25.57 11.17 -14.86
N PRO A 543 -26.91 11.02 -15.05
CA PRO A 543 -27.51 11.02 -16.38
C PRO A 543 -27.31 12.34 -17.14
N MET A 544 -27.28 13.48 -16.45
CA MET A 544 -27.04 14.79 -17.07
C MET A 544 -25.59 14.95 -17.53
N LEU A 545 -24.62 14.50 -16.72
CA LEU A 545 -23.21 14.44 -17.10
C LEU A 545 -23.02 13.49 -18.28
N ARG A 546 -23.63 12.30 -18.23
CA ARG A 546 -23.64 11.36 -19.35
C ARG A 546 -24.15 12.03 -20.62
N TYR A 547 -25.30 12.70 -20.57
CA TYR A 547 -25.84 13.40 -21.73
C TYR A 547 -24.87 14.47 -22.25
N LEU A 548 -24.23 15.23 -21.37
CA LEU A 548 -23.22 16.24 -21.75
C LEU A 548 -22.01 15.62 -22.47
N VAL A 549 -21.55 14.46 -22.00
CA VAL A 549 -20.45 13.69 -22.61
C VAL A 549 -20.88 13.09 -23.96
N GLU A 550 -22.09 12.54 -24.06
CA GLU A 550 -22.64 11.97 -25.30
C GLU A 550 -22.87 13.03 -26.40
N GLN A 551 -23.15 14.29 -26.03
CA GLN A 551 -23.29 15.41 -26.97
C GLN A 551 -21.95 16.03 -27.40
N ALA A 552 -20.85 15.68 -26.73
CA ALA A 552 -19.53 16.20 -27.08
C ALA A 552 -19.05 15.64 -28.42
N SER A 553 -18.51 16.50 -29.27
CA SER A 553 -17.80 16.08 -30.47
C SER A 553 -16.46 15.41 -30.14
N GLU A 554 -15.93 14.63 -31.08
CA GLU A 554 -14.60 13.99 -30.98
C GLU A 554 -13.52 14.96 -30.51
N LYS A 555 -13.45 16.14 -31.15
CA LYS A 555 -12.49 17.19 -30.82
C LYS A 555 -12.69 17.75 -29.40
N GLU A 556 -13.93 17.84 -28.93
CA GLU A 556 -14.20 18.31 -27.56
C GLU A 556 -13.76 17.29 -26.52
N LEU A 557 -14.01 16.00 -26.75
CA LEU A 557 -13.55 14.92 -25.86
C LEU A 557 -12.02 14.81 -25.82
N LEU A 558 -11.35 14.98 -26.96
CA LEU A 558 -9.88 15.01 -27.04
C LEU A 558 -9.26 16.23 -26.34
N ASN A 559 -10.01 17.33 -26.17
CA ASN A 559 -9.55 18.50 -25.41
C ASN A 559 -9.68 18.32 -23.89
N ILE A 560 -10.34 17.26 -23.41
CA ILE A 560 -10.40 16.95 -21.98
C ILE A 560 -9.08 16.23 -21.62
N THR A 561 -8.13 16.96 -21.03
CA THR A 561 -6.78 16.43 -20.74
C THR A 561 -6.62 15.95 -19.30
N GLY A 562 -5.66 15.04 -19.08
CA GLY A 562 -5.24 14.58 -17.75
C GLY A 562 -4.32 15.53 -17.00
N GLU A 563 -3.72 16.51 -17.69
CA GLU A 563 -2.84 17.53 -17.10
C GLU A 563 -3.64 18.69 -16.50
N GLY A 564 -3.23 19.17 -15.32
CA GLY A 564 -3.78 20.34 -14.65
C GLY A 564 -2.70 21.19 -13.99
N ALA A 565 -3.03 22.44 -13.66
CA ALA A 565 -2.10 23.37 -13.02
C ALA A 565 -1.79 22.95 -11.57
N GLY A 566 -0.78 22.10 -11.39
CA GLY A 566 -0.32 21.63 -10.07
C GLY A 566 -1.14 20.49 -9.45
N ARG A 567 -2.08 19.89 -10.20
CA ARG A 567 -2.87 18.69 -9.83
C ARG A 567 -3.38 17.95 -11.08
N TRP A 568 -3.99 16.78 -10.89
CA TRP A 568 -4.68 16.05 -11.96
C TRP A 568 -5.79 16.87 -12.63
N GLY A 569 -5.86 16.77 -13.96
CA GLY A 569 -6.77 17.52 -14.83
C GLY A 569 -8.19 16.94 -14.93
N PRO A 570 -9.08 17.61 -15.67
CA PRO A 570 -10.51 17.30 -15.73
C PRO A 570 -10.81 15.86 -16.18
N ARG A 571 -10.01 15.29 -17.08
CA ARG A 571 -10.21 13.91 -17.56
C ARG A 571 -10.17 12.90 -16.42
N ARG A 572 -9.21 13.05 -15.51
CA ARG A 572 -9.02 12.13 -14.39
C ARG A 572 -10.12 12.25 -13.34
N SER A 573 -10.60 13.46 -13.08
CA SER A 573 -11.81 13.65 -12.26
C SER A 573 -13.00 12.88 -12.84
N LEU A 574 -13.26 12.97 -14.14
CA LEU A 574 -14.36 12.24 -14.79
C LEU A 574 -14.17 10.71 -14.73
N VAL A 575 -12.97 10.22 -15.06
CA VAL A 575 -12.67 8.78 -15.02
C VAL A 575 -12.86 8.22 -13.61
N TRP A 576 -12.30 8.87 -12.60
CA TRP A 576 -12.42 8.40 -11.22
C TRP A 576 -13.84 8.53 -10.67
N LEU A 577 -14.56 9.60 -11.00
CA LEU A 577 -15.96 9.76 -10.62
C LEU A 577 -16.81 8.62 -11.19
N SER A 578 -16.68 8.35 -12.50
CA SER A 578 -17.42 7.26 -13.14
C SER A 578 -16.98 5.89 -12.62
N GLU A 579 -15.70 5.67 -12.36
CA GLU A 579 -15.21 4.42 -11.75
C GLU A 579 -15.83 4.20 -10.37
N ARG A 580 -15.87 5.22 -9.50
CA ARG A 580 -16.48 5.15 -8.17
C ARG A 580 -17.97 4.82 -8.28
N LEU A 581 -18.69 5.49 -9.17
CA LEU A 581 -20.15 5.32 -9.32
C LEU A 581 -20.53 4.01 -10.00
N ALA A 582 -19.68 3.44 -10.85
CA ALA A 582 -19.88 2.10 -11.41
C ALA A 582 -19.94 1.00 -10.32
N GLY A 583 -19.42 1.28 -9.11
CA GLY A 583 -19.57 0.43 -7.92
C GLY A 583 -21.03 0.11 -7.57
N PHE A 584 -21.94 1.04 -7.86
CA PHE A 584 -23.37 0.94 -7.57
C PHE A 584 -24.13 0.42 -8.79
N SER A 585 -24.84 -0.71 -8.63
CA SER A 585 -25.56 -1.37 -9.72
C SER A 585 -26.56 -0.47 -10.46
N GLU A 586 -27.19 0.46 -9.74
CA GLU A 586 -28.16 1.43 -10.24
C GLU A 586 -27.52 2.55 -11.08
N HIS A 587 -26.22 2.80 -10.93
CA HIS A 587 -25.47 3.85 -11.64
C HIS A 587 -24.54 3.29 -12.72
N PHE A 588 -24.41 1.97 -12.80
CA PHE A 588 -23.48 1.28 -13.69
C PHE A 588 -23.62 1.74 -15.15
N ASN A 589 -24.83 1.78 -15.70
CA ASN A 589 -25.02 2.09 -17.12
C ASN A 589 -24.59 3.52 -17.49
N ASP A 590 -24.85 4.49 -16.60
CA ASP A 590 -24.48 5.88 -16.89
C ASP A 590 -22.99 6.12 -16.70
N ALA A 591 -22.40 5.52 -15.67
CA ALA A 591 -20.96 5.55 -15.43
C ALA A 591 -20.17 4.86 -16.56
N GLU A 592 -20.63 3.67 -17.00
CA GLU A 592 -20.06 2.92 -18.11
C GLU A 592 -20.13 3.75 -19.40
N ALA A 593 -21.26 4.38 -19.70
CA ALA A 593 -21.41 5.20 -20.89
C ALA A 593 -20.41 6.38 -20.91
N ILE A 594 -20.23 7.08 -19.78
CA ILE A 594 -19.23 8.17 -19.69
C ILE A 594 -17.82 7.62 -19.94
N LEU A 595 -17.44 6.54 -19.27
CA LEU A 595 -16.13 5.91 -19.43
C LEU A 595 -15.90 5.44 -20.87
N ARG A 596 -16.92 4.89 -21.53
CA ARG A 596 -16.83 4.42 -22.93
C ARG A 596 -16.53 5.56 -23.89
N HIS A 597 -17.25 6.67 -23.79
CA HIS A 597 -17.01 7.82 -24.68
C HIS A 597 -15.63 8.43 -24.46
N LEU A 598 -15.16 8.48 -23.21
CA LEU A 598 -13.79 8.88 -22.91
C LEU A 598 -12.76 7.86 -23.45
N ALA A 599 -13.01 6.56 -23.34
CA ALA A 599 -12.14 5.49 -23.83
C ALA A 599 -12.01 5.49 -25.37
N LEU A 600 -13.10 5.79 -26.09
CA LEU A 600 -13.06 5.97 -27.55
C LEU A 600 -12.16 7.14 -27.96
N MET A 601 -12.01 8.14 -27.10
CA MET A 601 -11.16 9.33 -27.29
C MET A 601 -10.03 9.38 -26.28
N GLU A 602 -9.18 8.34 -26.26
CA GLU A 602 -8.07 8.23 -25.32
C GLU A 602 -6.97 9.28 -25.56
N THR A 603 -6.61 10.02 -24.49
CA THR A 603 -5.55 11.04 -24.53
C THR A 603 -4.33 10.65 -23.71
N GLU A 604 -4.39 9.56 -22.93
CA GLU A 604 -3.33 9.16 -22.00
C GLU A 604 -2.91 7.66 -22.17
N PRO A 605 -2.42 7.24 -23.36
CA PRO A 605 -2.18 5.83 -23.67
C PRO A 605 -1.01 5.21 -22.89
N SER A 606 -0.11 6.02 -22.33
CA SER A 606 1.09 5.55 -21.60
C SER A 606 0.83 5.26 -20.11
N ILE A 607 -0.43 5.35 -19.64
CA ILE A 607 -0.78 5.23 -18.22
C ILE A 607 -1.82 4.10 -18.04
N SER A 608 -1.62 3.23 -17.05
CA SER A 608 -2.40 2.00 -16.87
C SER A 608 -3.80 2.17 -16.26
N ASN A 609 -4.14 3.32 -15.68
CA ASN A 609 -5.45 3.61 -15.09
C ASN A 609 -6.24 4.67 -15.88
N ASN A 610 -6.00 4.77 -17.19
CA ASN A 610 -6.70 5.68 -18.09
C ASN A 610 -8.15 5.24 -18.37
N ALA A 611 -8.91 6.02 -19.15
CA ALA A 611 -10.31 5.74 -19.42
C ALA A 611 -10.51 4.37 -20.11
N THR A 612 -9.62 4.03 -21.04
CA THR A 612 -9.66 2.77 -21.79
C THR A 612 -9.46 1.55 -20.90
N GLU A 613 -8.42 1.53 -20.08
CA GLU A 613 -8.14 0.42 -19.17
C GLU A 613 -9.19 0.32 -18.05
N THR A 614 -9.64 1.45 -17.52
CA THR A 614 -10.71 1.48 -16.51
C THR A 614 -12.03 0.95 -17.08
N TRP A 615 -12.43 1.34 -18.29
CA TRP A 615 -13.65 0.84 -18.92
C TRP A 615 -13.59 -0.67 -19.18
N LYS A 616 -12.47 -1.18 -19.74
CA LYS A 616 -12.30 -2.63 -19.94
C LYS A 616 -12.38 -3.41 -18.62
N SER A 617 -11.86 -2.85 -17.53
CA SER A 617 -11.85 -3.50 -16.22
C SER A 617 -13.26 -3.79 -15.68
N LEU A 618 -14.26 -2.98 -16.04
CA LEU A 618 -15.66 -3.17 -15.64
C LEU A 618 -16.24 -4.51 -16.09
N PHE A 619 -15.67 -5.14 -17.12
CA PHE A 619 -16.18 -6.40 -17.68
C PHE A 619 -15.42 -7.65 -17.21
N ARG A 620 -14.36 -7.50 -16.41
CA ARG A 620 -13.59 -8.64 -15.86
C ARG A 620 -14.47 -9.55 -15.00
N ILE A 621 -14.12 -10.84 -14.92
CA ILE A 621 -14.85 -11.80 -14.07
C ILE A 621 -14.68 -11.41 -12.59
N SER A 622 -13.43 -11.23 -12.16
CA SER A 622 -13.07 -10.81 -10.80
C SER A 622 -12.42 -9.41 -10.83
N LEU A 623 -12.48 -8.70 -9.70
CA LEU A 623 -11.94 -7.33 -9.55
C LEU A 623 -12.53 -6.33 -10.56
N SER A 624 -13.78 -6.53 -10.97
CA SER A 624 -14.49 -5.62 -11.89
C SER A 624 -14.85 -4.28 -11.26
N GLY A 625 -14.88 -4.25 -9.92
CA GLY A 625 -15.13 -3.05 -9.17
C GLY A 625 -16.57 -2.60 -9.07
N THR A 626 -17.50 -3.49 -9.43
CA THR A 626 -18.94 -3.23 -9.42
C THR A 626 -19.67 -4.37 -8.74
N SER A 627 -20.74 -4.02 -8.03
CA SER A 627 -21.70 -5.00 -7.47
C SER A 627 -22.59 -5.64 -8.53
N LEU A 628 -22.54 -5.18 -9.79
CA LEU A 628 -23.36 -5.71 -10.87
C LEU A 628 -22.89 -7.13 -11.28
N PRO A 629 -23.77 -8.15 -11.29
CA PRO A 629 -23.39 -9.52 -11.62
C PRO A 629 -22.79 -9.65 -13.02
N PHE A 630 -21.79 -10.53 -13.17
CA PHE A 630 -21.07 -10.75 -14.44
C PHE A 630 -22.00 -10.94 -15.64
N LYS A 631 -23.04 -11.76 -15.50
CA LYS A 631 -24.03 -12.04 -16.56
C LYS A 631 -24.70 -10.79 -17.12
N ARG A 632 -24.94 -9.77 -16.29
CA ARG A 632 -25.49 -8.49 -16.74
C ARG A 632 -24.43 -7.67 -17.49
N ARG A 633 -23.19 -7.68 -17.01
CA ARG A 633 -22.06 -6.95 -17.61
C ARG A 633 -21.68 -7.52 -18.98
N ILE A 634 -21.57 -8.84 -19.10
CA ILE A 634 -21.27 -9.48 -20.40
C ILE A 634 -22.40 -9.28 -21.42
N SER A 635 -23.66 -9.15 -20.96
CA SER A 635 -24.78 -8.80 -21.84
C SER A 635 -24.65 -7.38 -22.43
N VAL A 636 -24.18 -6.42 -21.62
CA VAL A 636 -23.85 -5.06 -22.09
C VAL A 636 -22.70 -5.12 -23.09
N LEU A 637 -21.63 -5.86 -22.77
CA LEU A 637 -20.48 -6.03 -23.66
C LEU A 637 -20.87 -6.65 -25.01
N LYS A 638 -21.72 -7.66 -25.00
CA LYS A 638 -22.27 -8.32 -26.20
C LYS A 638 -22.97 -7.31 -27.12
N ASN A 639 -23.78 -6.40 -26.56
CA ASN A 639 -24.45 -5.38 -27.38
C ASN A 639 -23.44 -4.46 -28.08
N TYR A 640 -22.34 -4.10 -27.41
CA TYR A 640 -21.31 -3.26 -28.00
C TYR A 640 -20.44 -4.00 -29.03
N ILE A 641 -20.12 -5.27 -28.80
CA ILE A 641 -19.41 -6.11 -29.78
C ILE A 641 -20.19 -6.16 -31.10
N PHE A 642 -21.51 -6.26 -31.05
CA PHE A 642 -22.35 -6.33 -32.25
C PHE A 642 -22.93 -4.98 -32.68
N SER A 643 -22.37 -3.88 -32.20
CA SER A 643 -22.73 -2.52 -32.62
C SER A 643 -22.41 -2.27 -34.10
N GLU A 644 -23.18 -1.39 -34.74
CA GLU A 644 -22.85 -0.89 -36.09
C GLU A 644 -21.66 0.08 -36.09
N ASP A 645 -21.36 0.69 -34.93
CA ASP A 645 -20.19 1.54 -34.74
C ASP A 645 -18.91 0.68 -34.57
N ILE A 646 -18.00 0.81 -35.54
CA ILE A 646 -16.78 0.00 -35.63
C ILE A 646 -15.86 0.24 -34.43
N ASP A 647 -15.68 1.49 -34.01
CA ASP A 647 -14.77 1.84 -32.91
C ASP A 647 -15.29 1.30 -31.57
N THR A 648 -16.60 1.41 -31.31
CA THR A 648 -17.24 0.77 -30.14
C THR A 648 -17.11 -0.75 -30.18
N SER A 649 -17.33 -1.37 -31.34
CA SER A 649 -17.17 -2.82 -31.53
C SER A 649 -15.73 -3.26 -31.23
N ASP A 650 -14.72 -2.57 -31.77
CA ASP A 650 -13.32 -2.90 -31.57
C ASP A 650 -12.87 -2.71 -30.12
N LEU A 651 -13.34 -1.64 -29.46
CA LEU A 651 -13.11 -1.43 -28.02
C LEU A 651 -13.74 -2.57 -27.19
N ALA A 652 -14.96 -3.01 -27.53
CA ALA A 652 -15.63 -4.09 -26.84
C ALA A 652 -14.98 -5.47 -27.06
N ILE A 653 -14.45 -5.74 -28.26
CA ILE A 653 -13.64 -6.94 -28.55
C ILE A 653 -12.37 -6.94 -27.70
N LYS A 654 -11.70 -5.79 -27.56
CA LYS A 654 -10.53 -5.66 -26.65
C LYS A 654 -10.92 -5.92 -25.20
N ALA A 655 -12.06 -5.43 -24.73
CA ALA A 655 -12.57 -5.77 -23.39
C ALA A 655 -12.87 -7.26 -23.24
N LEU A 656 -13.46 -7.93 -24.23
CA LEU A 656 -13.71 -9.38 -24.22
C LEU A 656 -12.43 -10.19 -24.03
N SER A 657 -11.32 -9.78 -24.66
CA SER A 657 -10.01 -10.41 -24.45
C SER A 657 -9.53 -10.37 -22.99
N GLU A 658 -9.86 -9.31 -22.24
CA GLU A 658 -9.45 -9.15 -20.84
C GLU A 658 -10.17 -10.14 -19.89
N LEU A 659 -11.31 -10.72 -20.28
CA LEU A 659 -12.05 -11.68 -19.47
C LEU A 659 -11.26 -12.97 -19.22
N PHE A 660 -10.27 -13.25 -20.07
CA PHE A 660 -9.42 -14.44 -20.00
C PHE A 660 -8.06 -14.17 -19.32
N ARG A 661 -7.85 -13.01 -18.70
CA ARG A 661 -6.59 -12.74 -17.95
C ARG A 661 -6.64 -13.32 -16.54
N GLY A 662 -5.69 -14.20 -16.22
CA GLY A 662 -5.63 -14.92 -14.94
C GLY A 662 -5.06 -14.15 -13.74
N SER A 663 -4.48 -12.96 -13.95
CA SER A 663 -4.02 -12.09 -12.87
C SER A 663 -4.46 -10.65 -13.13
N ASN A 664 -5.18 -10.07 -12.17
CA ASN A 664 -5.68 -8.71 -12.25
C ASN A 664 -5.31 -7.97 -10.97
N THR A 665 -5.01 -6.68 -11.09
CA THR A 665 -4.82 -5.78 -9.96
C THR A 665 -5.74 -4.59 -10.12
N ARG A 666 -6.24 -4.07 -8.99
CA ARG A 666 -7.08 -2.86 -8.95
C ARG A 666 -6.73 -2.06 -7.70
N LEU A 667 -6.71 -0.73 -7.85
CA LEU A 667 -6.59 0.19 -6.71
C LEU A 667 -7.92 0.25 -5.96
N VAL A 668 -7.87 0.10 -4.64
CA VAL A 668 -9.07 0.25 -3.79
C VAL A 668 -9.43 1.74 -3.72
N GLY A 669 -10.64 2.08 -4.17
CA GLY A 669 -11.17 3.45 -4.14
C GLY A 669 -11.66 3.88 -2.76
N ASN A 670 -12.23 5.08 -2.67
CA ASN A 670 -12.85 5.58 -1.43
C ASN A 670 -14.02 4.65 -1.02
N PRO A 671 -14.05 4.11 0.22
CA PRO A 671 -15.11 3.19 0.64
C PRO A 671 -16.48 3.85 0.81
N ILE A 672 -16.55 5.19 0.79
CA ILE A 672 -17.79 5.95 0.87
C ILE A 672 -17.89 6.84 -0.36
N VAL A 673 -19.02 6.73 -1.06
CA VAL A 673 -19.33 7.50 -2.27
C VAL A 673 -20.78 7.95 -2.15
N ALA A 674 -21.05 9.24 -2.41
CA ALA A 674 -22.39 9.82 -2.30
C ALA A 674 -23.09 9.59 -0.93
N GLY A 675 -22.30 9.61 0.16
CA GLY A 675 -22.80 9.36 1.52
C GLY A 675 -23.28 7.92 1.76
N ARG A 676 -22.87 6.98 0.91
CA ARG A 676 -23.18 5.55 1.01
C ARG A 676 -21.91 4.70 1.03
N ILE A 677 -21.95 3.58 1.76
CA ILE A 677 -20.89 2.57 1.66
C ILE A 677 -20.93 1.96 0.26
N VAL A 678 -19.79 1.89 -0.41
CA VAL A 678 -19.68 1.24 -1.72
C VAL A 678 -20.10 -0.23 -1.55
N PRO A 679 -21.08 -0.72 -2.34
CA PRO A 679 -21.50 -2.12 -2.27
C PRO A 679 -20.34 -3.07 -2.51
N GLU A 680 -20.40 -4.24 -1.89
CA GLU A 680 -19.41 -5.30 -2.14
C GLU A 680 -19.37 -5.62 -3.64
N GLN A 681 -18.17 -5.63 -4.21
CA GLN A 681 -18.01 -5.95 -5.61
C GLN A 681 -18.44 -7.40 -5.85
N TRP A 682 -19.09 -7.65 -6.98
CA TRP A 682 -19.49 -9.00 -7.34
C TRP A 682 -18.24 -9.84 -7.65
N GLU A 683 -18.12 -10.99 -7.00
CA GLU A 683 -17.14 -12.01 -7.29
C GLU A 683 -17.81 -13.39 -7.37
N PRO A 684 -17.27 -14.33 -8.18
CA PRO A 684 -17.75 -15.70 -8.18
C PRO A 684 -17.61 -16.31 -6.78
N LYS A 685 -18.68 -16.93 -6.27
CA LYS A 685 -18.73 -17.54 -4.93
C LYS A 685 -17.79 -18.73 -4.81
N ASP A 686 -17.62 -19.45 -5.91
CA ASP A 686 -16.80 -20.64 -5.98
C ASP A 686 -16.20 -20.84 -7.39
N PHE A 687 -15.38 -21.87 -7.50
CA PHE A 687 -14.73 -22.25 -8.74
C PHE A 687 -15.73 -22.65 -9.86
N ASN A 688 -16.91 -23.16 -9.51
CA ASN A 688 -17.92 -23.54 -10.50
C ASN A 688 -18.56 -22.30 -11.11
N GLU A 689 -18.92 -21.29 -10.31
CA GLU A 689 -19.45 -20.03 -10.81
C GLU A 689 -18.40 -19.27 -11.66
N TYR A 690 -17.12 -19.36 -11.29
CA TYR A 690 -16.03 -18.84 -12.13
C TYR A 690 -15.97 -19.55 -13.50
N LYS A 691 -16.07 -20.88 -13.50
CA LYS A 691 -16.14 -21.69 -14.73
C LYS A 691 -17.39 -21.37 -15.56
N GLU A 692 -18.52 -21.06 -14.94
CA GLU A 692 -19.73 -20.58 -15.62
C GLU A 692 -19.52 -19.21 -16.29
N CYS A 693 -18.77 -18.30 -15.66
CA CYS A 693 -18.42 -17.02 -16.28
C CYS A 693 -17.52 -17.20 -17.50
N LEU A 694 -16.52 -18.09 -17.41
CA LEU A 694 -15.71 -18.48 -18.56
C LEU A 694 -16.56 -19.13 -19.67
N ASN A 695 -17.53 -19.97 -19.29
CA ASN A 695 -18.48 -20.59 -20.22
C ASN A 695 -19.24 -19.55 -21.04
N GLU A 696 -19.80 -18.52 -20.39
CA GLU A 696 -20.53 -17.44 -21.07
C GLU A 696 -19.58 -16.62 -21.97
N SER A 697 -18.33 -16.44 -21.53
CA SER A 697 -17.30 -15.69 -22.29
C SER A 697 -16.92 -16.38 -23.59
N ILE A 698 -16.68 -17.70 -23.58
CA ILE A 698 -16.36 -18.45 -24.80
C ILE A 698 -17.58 -18.65 -25.71
N GLU A 699 -18.80 -18.71 -25.15
CA GLU A 699 -20.04 -18.74 -25.96
C GLU A 699 -20.16 -17.47 -26.80
N LEU A 700 -19.75 -16.31 -26.27
CA LEU A 700 -19.73 -15.07 -27.02
C LEU A 700 -18.69 -15.08 -28.16
N LEU A 701 -17.52 -15.71 -27.96
CA LEU A 701 -16.55 -15.94 -29.05
C LEU A 701 -17.12 -16.84 -30.14
N ILE A 702 -17.84 -17.90 -29.76
CA ILE A 702 -18.51 -18.79 -30.72
C ILE A 702 -19.61 -18.02 -31.47
N GLU A 703 -20.38 -17.17 -30.80
CA GLU A 703 -21.39 -16.33 -31.45
C GLU A 703 -20.76 -15.35 -32.46
N MET A 704 -19.64 -14.71 -32.10
CA MET A 704 -18.86 -13.90 -33.04
C MET A 704 -18.42 -14.72 -34.26
N ARG A 705 -17.93 -15.95 -34.04
CA ARG A 705 -17.50 -16.87 -35.10
C ARG A 705 -18.65 -17.30 -36.03
N LEU A 706 -19.86 -17.49 -35.49
CA LEU A 706 -21.03 -17.93 -36.26
C LEU A 706 -21.69 -16.80 -37.06
N LYS A 707 -21.34 -15.53 -36.82
CA LYS A 707 -21.82 -14.38 -37.59
C LYS A 707 -21.02 -14.24 -38.90
N GLN A 708 -21.19 -15.22 -39.79
CA GLN A 708 -20.33 -15.56 -40.95
C GLN A 708 -20.13 -14.49 -42.04
N SER A 709 -20.73 -13.30 -41.94
CA SER A 709 -20.63 -12.27 -42.98
C SER A 709 -19.57 -11.19 -42.73
N ASP A 710 -18.94 -11.15 -41.54
CA ASP A 710 -17.91 -10.17 -41.19
C ASP A 710 -16.63 -10.88 -40.73
N ASP A 711 -15.64 -10.91 -41.65
CA ASP A 711 -14.31 -11.50 -41.44
C ASP A 711 -13.59 -10.95 -40.21
N ARG A 712 -13.92 -9.71 -39.78
CA ARG A 712 -13.35 -9.10 -38.57
C ARG A 712 -13.73 -9.88 -37.31
N TYR A 713 -15.01 -10.22 -37.13
CA TYR A 713 -15.46 -10.99 -35.97
C TYR A 713 -14.86 -12.39 -35.95
N ILE A 714 -14.79 -13.02 -37.12
CA ILE A 714 -14.16 -14.33 -37.28
C ILE A 714 -12.70 -14.28 -36.83
N ARG A 715 -11.92 -13.34 -37.38
CA ARG A 715 -10.49 -13.20 -37.05
C ARG A 715 -10.31 -12.94 -35.55
N SER A 716 -10.99 -11.95 -34.99
CA SER A 716 -10.83 -11.61 -33.57
C SER A 716 -11.25 -12.75 -32.63
N ALA A 717 -12.34 -13.47 -32.94
CA ALA A 717 -12.77 -14.60 -32.12
C ALA A 717 -11.74 -15.73 -32.10
N LEU A 718 -11.15 -16.04 -33.26
CA LEU A 718 -10.11 -17.07 -33.38
C LEU A 718 -8.79 -16.63 -32.73
N GLU A 719 -8.39 -15.36 -32.84
CA GLU A 719 -7.19 -14.81 -32.19
C GLU A 719 -7.31 -14.85 -30.66
N ILE A 720 -8.45 -14.39 -30.11
CA ILE A 720 -8.71 -14.44 -28.66
C ILE A 720 -8.78 -15.89 -28.19
N GLY A 721 -9.44 -16.78 -28.94
CA GLY A 721 -9.47 -18.20 -28.65
C GLY A 721 -8.08 -18.82 -28.59
N LEU A 722 -7.25 -18.57 -29.61
CA LEU A 722 -5.88 -19.08 -29.72
C LEU A 722 -5.01 -18.66 -28.53
N GLN A 723 -5.05 -17.36 -28.17
CA GLN A 723 -4.28 -16.82 -27.06
C GLN A 723 -4.66 -17.43 -25.70
N ASN A 724 -5.86 -18.01 -25.59
CA ASN A 724 -6.43 -18.49 -24.33
C ASN A 724 -6.72 -19.99 -24.29
N ILE A 725 -6.19 -20.78 -25.25
CA ILE A 725 -6.36 -22.25 -25.28
C ILE A 725 -5.94 -22.87 -23.94
N SER A 726 -4.76 -22.53 -23.41
CA SER A 726 -4.25 -23.10 -22.15
C SER A 726 -5.19 -22.85 -20.97
N LEU A 727 -5.66 -21.60 -20.78
CA LEU A 727 -6.63 -21.27 -19.74
C LEU A 727 -7.94 -22.06 -19.93
N LEU A 728 -8.50 -22.03 -21.13
CA LEU A 728 -9.80 -22.63 -21.42
C LEU A 728 -9.76 -24.15 -21.26
N SER A 729 -8.70 -24.82 -21.72
CA SER A 729 -8.48 -26.24 -21.51
C SER A 729 -8.26 -26.59 -20.04
N ARG A 730 -7.55 -25.76 -19.26
CA ARG A 730 -7.42 -25.94 -17.80
C ARG A 730 -8.77 -25.98 -17.08
N PHE A 731 -9.76 -25.22 -17.57
CA PHE A 731 -11.13 -25.22 -17.04
C PHE A 731 -12.06 -26.23 -17.74
N GLY A 732 -11.55 -27.07 -18.64
CA GLY A 732 -12.27 -28.15 -19.33
C GLY A 732 -13.21 -27.67 -20.43
N GLN A 733 -12.83 -26.63 -21.18
CA GLN A 733 -13.62 -26.02 -22.26
C GLN A 733 -13.25 -26.55 -23.66
N ASP A 734 -12.59 -27.70 -23.76
CA ASP A 734 -12.04 -28.23 -25.01
C ASP A 734 -13.08 -28.44 -26.11
N GLU A 735 -14.30 -28.87 -25.76
CA GLU A 735 -15.41 -29.03 -26.73
C GLU A 735 -15.84 -27.69 -27.34
N LYS A 736 -15.82 -26.61 -26.55
CA LYS A 736 -16.16 -25.27 -27.04
C LYS A 736 -15.02 -24.68 -27.86
N LEU A 737 -13.76 -24.95 -27.48
CA LEU A 737 -12.60 -24.65 -28.31
C LEU A 737 -12.68 -25.36 -29.67
N ARG A 738 -13.05 -26.65 -29.69
CA ARG A 738 -13.30 -27.40 -30.94
C ARG A 738 -14.36 -26.73 -31.81
N LEU A 739 -15.48 -26.30 -31.22
CA LEU A 739 -16.53 -25.57 -31.94
C LEU A 739 -16.03 -24.23 -32.51
N LEU A 740 -15.20 -23.49 -31.75
CA LEU A 740 -14.61 -22.23 -32.21
C LEU A 740 -13.68 -22.44 -33.41
N PHE A 741 -12.84 -23.47 -33.36
CA PHE A 741 -11.92 -23.88 -34.43
C PHE A 741 -12.53 -24.93 -35.39
N THR A 742 -13.82 -24.80 -35.71
CA THR A 742 -14.49 -25.62 -36.72
C THR A 742 -14.46 -24.93 -38.10
N SER A 743 -14.26 -25.72 -39.18
CA SER A 743 -14.36 -25.38 -40.62
C SER A 743 -13.83 -24.02 -41.08
N ASN A 744 -12.89 -23.99 -42.04
CA ASN A 744 -12.35 -22.74 -42.64
C ASN A 744 -11.66 -21.78 -41.66
N TRP A 745 -11.27 -22.22 -40.45
CA TRP A 745 -10.52 -21.38 -39.51
C TRP A 745 -9.08 -21.14 -39.98
N GLU A 746 -8.54 -22.06 -40.78
CA GLU A 746 -7.21 -21.99 -41.38
C GLU A 746 -7.03 -20.86 -42.40
N GLU A 747 -8.13 -20.24 -42.83
CA GLU A 747 -8.09 -19.00 -43.64
C GLU A 747 -7.65 -17.79 -42.80
N TYR A 748 -7.79 -17.86 -41.47
CA TYR A 748 -7.59 -16.73 -40.56
C TYR A 748 -6.41 -16.95 -39.61
N ILE A 749 -6.20 -18.18 -39.14
CA ILE A 749 -5.19 -18.56 -38.15
C ILE A 749 -4.40 -19.78 -38.63
N SER A 750 -3.10 -19.79 -38.36
CA SER A 750 -2.24 -20.93 -38.72
C SER A 750 -2.59 -22.17 -37.90
N ARG A 751 -2.71 -23.32 -38.58
CA ARG A 751 -2.87 -24.62 -37.92
C ARG A 751 -1.73 -24.94 -36.96
N SER A 752 -0.49 -24.56 -37.31
CA SER A 752 0.66 -24.78 -36.44
C SER A 752 0.57 -24.02 -35.13
N ASP A 753 -0.02 -22.82 -35.11
CA ASP A 753 -0.13 -22.02 -33.88
C ASP A 753 -1.14 -22.63 -32.90
N VAL A 754 -2.25 -23.19 -33.40
CA VAL A 754 -3.22 -23.92 -32.58
C VAL A 754 -2.60 -25.20 -32.02
N ILE A 755 -1.92 -25.99 -32.85
CA ILE A 755 -1.22 -27.21 -32.39
C ILE A 755 -0.19 -26.85 -31.31
N LYS A 756 0.60 -25.79 -31.54
CA LYS A 756 1.59 -25.30 -30.58
C LYS A 756 0.96 -25.00 -29.22
N ALA A 757 -0.13 -24.23 -29.20
CA ALA A 757 -0.80 -23.85 -27.96
C ALA A 757 -1.35 -25.06 -27.18
N ILE A 758 -1.85 -26.09 -27.88
CA ILE A 758 -2.32 -27.34 -27.27
C ILE A 758 -1.13 -28.15 -26.73
N GLU A 759 -0.03 -28.26 -27.48
CA GLU A 759 1.19 -28.96 -27.06
C GLU A 759 1.83 -28.32 -25.82
N GLU A 760 1.94 -27.00 -25.78
CA GLU A 760 2.44 -26.26 -24.61
C GLU A 760 1.54 -26.50 -23.39
N PHE A 761 0.22 -26.45 -23.54
CA PHE A 761 -0.71 -26.79 -22.46
C PHE A 761 -0.48 -28.22 -21.94
N ILE A 762 -0.36 -29.21 -22.83
CA ILE A 762 -0.13 -30.60 -22.44
C ILE A 762 1.20 -30.75 -21.68
N GLU A 763 2.29 -30.17 -22.18
CA GLU A 763 3.60 -30.31 -21.54
C GLU A 763 3.63 -29.63 -20.16
N PHE A 764 3.14 -28.38 -20.06
CA PHE A 764 3.30 -27.58 -18.84
C PHE A 764 2.27 -27.88 -17.75
N GLU A 765 1.03 -28.26 -18.12
CA GLU A 765 -0.07 -28.47 -17.16
C GLU A 765 -0.41 -29.96 -16.96
N CYS A 766 -0.24 -30.83 -17.98
CA CYS A 766 -0.68 -32.24 -17.89
C CYS A 766 0.41 -33.21 -17.45
N ASP A 767 1.65 -33.00 -17.88
CA ASP A 767 2.77 -33.89 -17.56
C ASP A 767 3.47 -33.48 -16.24
N ASN A 768 3.01 -32.38 -15.64
CA ASN A 768 3.41 -31.88 -14.33
C ASN A 768 2.56 -32.53 -13.22
N LYS A 769 3.18 -33.35 -12.35
CA LYS A 769 2.51 -34.30 -11.42
C LYS A 769 1.61 -33.72 -10.31
N ASN A 770 1.30 -32.42 -10.32
CA ASN A 770 0.68 -31.72 -9.19
C ASN A 770 -0.75 -31.17 -9.44
N GLN A 771 -1.46 -31.53 -10.52
CA GLN A 771 -2.85 -31.10 -10.73
C GLN A 771 -3.80 -32.21 -11.24
N GLU A 772 -5.07 -32.16 -10.80
CA GLU A 772 -6.21 -32.98 -11.27
C GLU A 772 -6.82 -32.43 -12.58
N VAL A 773 -6.01 -32.11 -13.60
CA VAL A 773 -6.54 -31.65 -14.90
C VAL A 773 -6.76 -32.86 -15.81
N ASP A 774 -7.99 -33.05 -16.31
CA ASP A 774 -8.31 -34.08 -17.31
C ASP A 774 -7.84 -33.62 -18.69
N CYS A 775 -6.71 -34.18 -19.13
CA CYS A 775 -6.08 -33.84 -20.39
C CYS A 775 -6.42 -34.78 -21.55
N GLU A 776 -7.29 -35.78 -21.35
CA GLU A 776 -7.64 -36.73 -22.41
C GLU A 776 -8.30 -36.01 -23.59
N LYS A 777 -9.14 -35.01 -23.33
CA LYS A 777 -9.83 -34.22 -24.35
C LYS A 777 -8.88 -33.37 -25.20
N ALA A 778 -7.91 -32.72 -24.55
CA ALA A 778 -6.88 -31.94 -25.22
C ALA A 778 -5.97 -32.84 -26.09
N ARG A 779 -5.57 -34.01 -25.58
CA ARG A 779 -4.80 -35.00 -26.36
C ARG A 779 -5.59 -35.53 -27.55
N ASN A 780 -6.87 -35.87 -27.38
CA ASN A 780 -7.74 -36.28 -28.48
C ASN A 780 -7.92 -35.16 -29.51
N TRP A 781 -8.01 -33.91 -29.06
CA TRP A 781 -8.16 -32.76 -29.97
C TRP A 781 -6.89 -32.52 -30.80
N LEU A 782 -5.73 -32.69 -30.17
CA LEU A 782 -4.43 -32.64 -30.83
C LEU A 782 -4.32 -33.69 -31.95
N GLU A 783 -4.70 -34.94 -31.67
CA GLU A 783 -4.69 -36.02 -32.67
C GLU A 783 -5.67 -35.79 -33.82
N GLU A 784 -6.82 -35.16 -33.56
CA GLU A 784 -7.79 -34.79 -34.60
C GLU A 784 -7.29 -33.68 -35.53
N ILE A 785 -6.60 -32.67 -34.99
CA ILE A 785 -6.09 -31.53 -35.79
C ILE A 785 -4.81 -31.91 -36.55
N LYS A 786 -4.02 -32.86 -36.05
CA LYS A 786 -2.78 -33.30 -36.70
C LYS A 786 -3.09 -33.91 -38.07
N PRO A 787 -2.58 -33.32 -39.17
CA PRO A 787 -2.78 -33.89 -40.49
C PRO A 787 -2.01 -35.20 -40.67
N ASN A 788 -2.66 -36.17 -41.32
CA ASN A 788 -2.06 -37.47 -41.64
C ASN A 788 -1.54 -37.54 -43.09
N ASP A 789 -1.97 -36.64 -43.97
CA ASP A 789 -1.49 -36.57 -45.34
C ASP A 789 -0.14 -35.86 -45.45
N LEU A 790 0.61 -36.18 -46.51
CA LEU A 790 1.98 -35.67 -46.71
C LEU A 790 2.04 -34.14 -46.80
N ALA A 791 1.04 -33.50 -47.44
CA ALA A 791 0.99 -32.05 -47.59
C ALA A 791 0.69 -31.35 -46.27
N GLY A 792 -0.22 -31.89 -45.46
CA GLY A 792 -0.52 -31.37 -44.14
C GLY A 792 0.64 -31.57 -43.15
N ARG A 793 1.32 -32.73 -43.17
CA ARG A 793 2.54 -32.97 -42.36
C ARG A 793 3.64 -31.97 -42.71
N LEU A 794 3.83 -31.67 -43.99
CA LEU A 794 4.73 -30.64 -44.48
C LEU A 794 4.40 -29.27 -43.88
N LYS A 795 3.13 -28.83 -43.97
CA LYS A 795 2.70 -27.53 -43.42
C LYS A 795 2.84 -27.44 -41.91
N THR A 796 2.68 -28.57 -41.21
CA THR A 796 2.80 -28.65 -39.76
C THR A 796 4.26 -28.52 -39.34
N LEU A 797 5.14 -29.40 -39.83
CA LEU A 797 6.56 -29.41 -39.43
C LEU A 797 7.32 -28.16 -39.86
N ALA A 798 7.06 -27.65 -41.07
CA ALA A 798 7.68 -26.40 -41.54
C ALA A 798 7.01 -25.14 -40.97
N GLY A 799 5.83 -25.26 -40.36
CA GLY A 799 5.07 -24.13 -39.81
C GLY A 799 5.39 -23.78 -38.37
N PHE A 800 6.16 -24.63 -37.66
CA PHE A 800 6.64 -24.33 -36.31
C PHE A 800 7.94 -23.52 -36.34
N ASP A 801 8.15 -22.73 -35.29
CA ASP A 801 9.47 -22.19 -34.98
C ASP A 801 10.32 -23.29 -34.34
N ASN A 802 11.58 -23.43 -34.73
CA ASN A 802 12.51 -24.40 -34.12
C ASN A 802 12.58 -24.23 -32.59
N TRP A 803 12.43 -23.00 -32.09
CA TRP A 803 12.43 -22.73 -30.65
C TRP A 803 11.31 -23.44 -29.89
N HIS A 804 10.16 -23.71 -30.53
CA HIS A 804 9.04 -24.45 -29.93
C HIS A 804 9.48 -25.84 -29.48
N TYR A 805 10.11 -26.61 -30.36
CA TYR A 805 10.55 -27.96 -30.05
C TYR A 805 11.75 -28.00 -29.10
N SER A 806 12.61 -26.99 -29.15
CA SER A 806 13.70 -26.83 -28.17
C SER A 806 13.14 -26.57 -26.75
N LEU A 807 12.12 -25.72 -26.62
CA LEU A 807 11.44 -25.45 -25.35
C LEU A 807 10.82 -26.72 -24.72
N LEU A 808 10.27 -27.59 -25.57
CA LEU A 808 9.67 -28.87 -25.16
C LEU A 808 10.70 -30.00 -25.00
N ASN A 809 12.00 -29.77 -25.22
CA ASN A 809 13.06 -30.79 -25.28
C ASN A 809 12.79 -31.93 -26.30
N ARG A 810 12.16 -31.60 -27.45
CA ARG A 810 11.81 -32.55 -28.52
C ARG A 810 12.49 -32.24 -29.86
N GLU A 811 13.58 -31.48 -29.84
CA GLU A 811 14.33 -31.08 -31.05
C GLU A 811 14.84 -32.29 -31.86
N ASP A 812 15.37 -33.32 -31.19
CA ASP A 812 15.83 -34.55 -31.85
C ASP A 812 14.69 -35.27 -32.58
N ILE A 813 13.51 -35.36 -31.96
CA ILE A 813 12.32 -36.02 -32.53
C ILE A 813 11.82 -35.23 -33.75
N TRP A 814 11.77 -33.90 -33.66
CA TRP A 814 11.37 -33.05 -34.78
C TRP A 814 12.35 -33.18 -35.96
N ASN A 815 13.66 -33.20 -35.70
CA ASN A 815 14.68 -33.40 -36.73
C ASN A 815 14.51 -34.78 -37.42
N GLU A 816 14.27 -35.85 -36.67
CA GLU A 816 14.01 -37.19 -37.24
C GLU A 816 12.76 -37.21 -38.14
N GLU A 817 11.66 -36.58 -37.71
CA GLU A 817 10.43 -36.49 -38.49
C GLU A 817 10.60 -35.59 -39.74
N LEU A 818 11.37 -34.51 -39.64
CA LEU A 818 11.70 -33.64 -40.77
C LEU A 818 12.53 -34.39 -41.83
N VAL A 819 13.47 -35.23 -41.42
CA VAL A 819 14.24 -36.10 -42.32
C VAL A 819 13.34 -37.11 -43.03
N LYS A 820 12.45 -37.80 -42.30
CA LYS A 820 11.49 -38.74 -42.89
C LYS A 820 10.57 -38.03 -43.90
N LEU A 821 10.06 -36.86 -43.54
CA LEU A 821 9.24 -36.03 -44.43
C LEU A 821 10.00 -35.70 -45.73
N CYS A 822 11.26 -35.29 -45.65
CA CYS A 822 12.06 -34.97 -46.83
C CYS A 822 12.32 -36.20 -47.72
N GLN A 823 12.51 -37.39 -47.14
CA GLN A 823 12.61 -38.64 -47.89
C GLN A 823 11.33 -38.95 -48.68
N GLU A 824 10.17 -38.74 -48.06
CA GLU A 824 8.86 -38.90 -48.71
C GLU A 824 8.64 -37.84 -49.82
N LEU A 825 9.03 -36.59 -49.60
CA LEU A 825 8.92 -35.50 -50.59
C LEU A 825 9.80 -35.73 -51.83
N ILE A 826 10.93 -36.40 -51.69
CA ILE A 826 11.79 -36.80 -52.83
C ILE A 826 11.12 -37.91 -53.65
N GLN A 827 10.37 -38.80 -53.00
CA GLN A 827 9.60 -39.85 -53.69
C GLN A 827 8.35 -39.29 -54.37
N GLU A 828 7.75 -38.21 -53.83
CA GLU A 828 6.59 -37.50 -54.40
C GLU A 828 6.85 -35.99 -54.65
N PRO A 829 7.70 -35.62 -55.64
CA PRO A 829 8.07 -34.23 -55.91
C PRO A 829 6.90 -33.28 -56.21
N SER A 830 5.75 -33.81 -56.63
CA SER A 830 4.54 -33.03 -56.92
C SER A 830 3.98 -32.33 -55.68
N ILE A 831 4.10 -32.93 -54.49
CA ILE A 831 3.56 -32.36 -53.25
C ILE A 831 4.33 -31.10 -52.86
N LEU A 832 5.66 -31.12 -52.97
CA LEU A 832 6.49 -29.94 -52.75
C LEU A 832 6.11 -28.82 -53.73
N LYS A 833 5.97 -29.15 -55.03
CA LYS A 833 5.62 -28.19 -56.09
C LYS A 833 4.25 -27.54 -55.88
N GLN A 834 3.24 -28.32 -55.46
CA GLN A 834 1.90 -27.81 -55.18
C GLN A 834 1.84 -26.88 -53.96
N ASN A 835 2.81 -26.97 -53.05
CA ASN A 835 2.84 -26.19 -51.81
C ASN A 835 3.89 -25.05 -51.82
N LEU A 836 4.52 -24.74 -52.97
CA LEU A 836 5.53 -23.69 -53.07
C LEU A 836 5.02 -22.32 -52.60
N THR A 837 3.79 -21.93 -52.99
CA THR A 837 3.21 -20.65 -52.54
C THR A 837 3.14 -20.53 -51.02
N TRP A 838 2.86 -21.63 -50.32
CA TRP A 838 2.82 -21.66 -48.85
C TRP A 838 4.24 -21.73 -48.25
N LEU A 839 5.16 -22.50 -48.83
CA LEU A 839 6.52 -22.64 -48.31
C LEU A 839 7.35 -21.35 -48.39
N PHE A 840 6.97 -20.44 -49.28
CA PHE A 840 7.58 -19.13 -49.47
C PHE A 840 6.76 -18.00 -48.79
N SER A 841 5.93 -18.35 -47.82
CA SER A 841 5.12 -17.43 -47.02
C SER A 841 5.65 -17.32 -45.58
N LYS A 842 5.14 -16.34 -44.80
CA LYS A 842 5.57 -16.12 -43.40
C LYS A 842 5.12 -17.23 -42.46
N GLU A 843 4.14 -18.01 -42.89
CA GLU A 843 3.53 -19.14 -42.21
C GLU A 843 4.50 -20.33 -42.13
N ALA A 844 5.45 -20.44 -43.07
CA ALA A 844 6.44 -21.51 -43.11
C ALA A 844 7.71 -21.15 -42.31
N LYS A 845 7.53 -21.01 -40.98
CA LYS A 845 8.54 -20.52 -40.02
C LYS A 845 9.87 -21.30 -40.03
N SER A 846 9.85 -22.59 -40.40
CA SER A 846 11.02 -23.47 -40.48
C SER A 846 11.41 -23.87 -41.91
N SER A 847 11.00 -23.11 -42.93
CA SER A 847 11.36 -23.35 -44.34
C SER A 847 12.87 -23.51 -44.58
N TYR A 848 13.72 -22.78 -43.85
CA TYR A 848 15.17 -22.94 -43.94
C TYR A 848 15.63 -24.37 -43.57
N HIS A 849 15.15 -24.92 -42.45
CA HIS A 849 15.54 -26.27 -41.98
C HIS A 849 15.04 -27.36 -42.94
N LEU A 850 13.80 -27.22 -43.44
CA LEU A 850 13.27 -28.09 -44.48
C LEU A 850 14.18 -28.06 -45.74
N GLY A 851 14.61 -26.87 -46.15
CA GLY A 851 15.53 -26.70 -47.26
C GLY A 851 16.84 -27.43 -47.03
N VAL A 852 17.44 -27.27 -45.85
CA VAL A 852 18.68 -27.95 -45.47
C VAL A 852 18.54 -29.46 -45.61
N GLU A 853 17.49 -30.08 -45.05
CA GLU A 853 17.30 -31.53 -45.14
C GLU A 853 17.01 -32.01 -46.57
N LEU A 854 16.19 -31.26 -47.34
CA LEU A 854 15.96 -31.56 -48.76
C LEU A 854 17.25 -31.55 -49.57
N GLY A 855 18.12 -30.54 -49.36
CA GLY A 855 19.40 -30.42 -50.06
C GLY A 855 20.40 -31.52 -49.70
N LYS A 856 20.33 -32.10 -48.50
CA LYS A 856 21.17 -33.25 -48.12
C LYS A 856 20.81 -34.52 -48.88
N LEU A 857 19.53 -34.67 -49.24
CA LEU A 857 19.00 -35.89 -49.85
C LEU A 857 18.89 -35.81 -51.39
N ASP A 858 18.74 -34.60 -51.96
CA ASP A 858 18.69 -34.37 -53.41
C ASP A 858 20.09 -34.37 -54.07
N ASN A 859 20.60 -35.57 -54.34
CA ASN A 859 21.93 -35.77 -54.95
C ASN A 859 22.05 -35.33 -56.42
N LYS A 860 20.92 -35.05 -57.10
CA LYS A 860 20.90 -34.68 -58.53
C LYS A 860 20.54 -33.22 -58.77
N MET A 861 20.21 -32.48 -57.71
CA MET A 861 19.70 -31.11 -57.75
C MET A 861 18.41 -30.96 -58.56
N ASP A 862 17.54 -31.98 -58.53
CA ASP A 862 16.29 -32.03 -59.30
C ASP A 862 15.33 -30.88 -58.92
N PHE A 863 15.45 -30.34 -57.70
CA PHE A 863 14.60 -29.25 -57.20
C PHE A 863 15.16 -27.83 -57.42
N LEU A 864 16.46 -27.69 -57.73
CA LEU A 864 17.16 -26.39 -57.75
C LEU A 864 16.46 -25.36 -58.64
N ASP A 865 16.16 -25.73 -59.89
CA ASP A 865 15.59 -24.80 -60.88
C ASP A 865 14.17 -24.34 -60.48
N SER A 866 13.39 -25.22 -59.84
CA SER A 866 12.05 -24.88 -59.33
C SER A 866 12.09 -23.99 -58.08
N LEU A 867 13.03 -24.24 -57.16
CA LEU A 867 13.16 -23.45 -55.94
C LEU A 867 13.71 -22.03 -56.22
N ILE A 868 14.59 -21.89 -57.22
CA ILE A 868 15.05 -20.57 -57.66
C ILE A 868 13.93 -19.78 -58.33
N LYS A 869 13.14 -20.41 -59.22
CA LYS A 869 11.97 -19.75 -59.83
C LYS A 869 10.95 -19.31 -58.77
N ALA A 870 10.65 -20.17 -57.80
CA ALA A 870 9.76 -19.84 -56.69
C ALA A 870 10.31 -18.69 -55.83
N ALA A 871 11.62 -18.68 -55.53
CA ALA A 871 12.23 -17.61 -54.76
C ALA A 871 12.11 -16.24 -55.44
N VAL A 872 12.28 -16.22 -56.76
CA VAL A 872 12.09 -15.02 -57.58
C VAL A 872 10.62 -14.59 -57.63
N GLU A 873 9.71 -15.55 -57.87
CA GLU A 873 8.26 -15.30 -58.00
C GLU A 873 7.66 -14.74 -56.70
N PHE A 874 7.96 -15.38 -55.56
CA PHE A 874 7.37 -15.04 -54.26
C PHE A 874 8.20 -14.02 -53.47
N LYS A 875 9.40 -13.69 -53.92
CA LYS A 875 10.36 -12.80 -53.22
C LYS A 875 10.66 -13.23 -51.78
N GLU A 876 10.77 -14.54 -51.58
CA GLU A 876 11.20 -15.18 -50.32
C GLU A 876 12.31 -16.17 -50.68
N THR A 877 13.34 -16.30 -49.86
CA THR A 877 14.51 -17.12 -50.12
C THR A 877 14.77 -18.19 -49.08
N SER A 878 14.12 -18.22 -47.92
CA SER A 878 14.49 -19.07 -46.77
C SER A 878 14.60 -20.55 -47.13
N LEU A 879 13.62 -21.12 -47.85
CA LEU A 879 13.65 -22.52 -48.28
C LEU A 879 14.83 -22.80 -49.24
N THR A 880 14.93 -22.01 -50.30
CA THR A 880 15.97 -22.15 -51.33
C THR A 880 17.37 -21.93 -50.73
N LYS A 881 17.49 -21.00 -49.80
CA LYS A 881 18.71 -20.68 -49.05
C LYS A 881 19.15 -21.87 -48.19
N GLY A 882 18.22 -22.52 -47.47
CA GLY A 882 18.49 -23.76 -46.75
C GLY A 882 18.96 -24.88 -47.66
N TYR A 883 18.26 -25.08 -48.79
CA TYR A 883 18.60 -26.07 -49.79
C TYR A 883 20.01 -25.87 -50.38
N LEU A 884 20.33 -24.65 -50.79
CA LEU A 884 21.66 -24.28 -51.30
C LEU A 884 22.75 -24.47 -50.23
N THR A 885 22.45 -24.22 -48.96
CA THR A 885 23.41 -24.41 -47.86
C THR A 885 23.92 -25.86 -47.83
N SER A 886 23.02 -26.84 -47.92
CA SER A 886 23.39 -28.25 -47.94
C SER A 886 24.13 -28.64 -49.22
N ILE A 887 23.61 -28.25 -50.40
CA ILE A 887 24.23 -28.58 -51.69
C ILE A 887 25.67 -28.04 -51.78
N ILE A 888 25.91 -26.77 -51.41
CA ILE A 888 27.23 -26.14 -51.47
C ILE A 888 28.21 -26.80 -50.47
N SER A 889 27.71 -27.29 -49.34
CA SER A 889 28.51 -27.96 -48.33
C SER A 889 28.88 -29.41 -48.69
N LEU A 890 27.99 -30.15 -49.38
CA LEU A 890 28.13 -31.59 -49.60
C LEU A 890 28.57 -31.97 -51.03
N GLN A 891 28.32 -31.10 -52.02
CA GLN A 891 28.52 -31.43 -53.43
C GLN A 891 29.43 -30.41 -54.14
N GLU A 892 30.71 -30.39 -53.77
CA GLU A 892 31.69 -29.40 -54.26
C GLU A 892 31.86 -29.40 -55.79
N ASP A 893 31.65 -30.54 -56.44
CA ASP A 893 31.76 -30.70 -57.90
C ASP A 893 30.79 -29.81 -58.69
N TYR A 894 29.69 -29.34 -58.07
CA TYR A 894 28.67 -28.53 -58.73
C TYR A 894 28.77 -27.02 -58.45
N ILE A 895 29.78 -26.57 -57.71
CA ILE A 895 29.95 -25.15 -57.38
C ILE A 895 30.08 -24.27 -58.62
N GLN A 896 30.73 -24.75 -59.68
CA GLN A 896 30.82 -24.01 -60.94
C GLN A 896 29.43 -23.80 -61.56
N TYR A 897 28.62 -24.86 -61.65
CA TYR A 897 27.25 -24.78 -62.16
C TYR A 897 26.37 -23.84 -61.32
N ILE A 898 26.46 -23.91 -59.99
CA ILE A 898 25.73 -23.01 -59.08
C ILE A 898 26.14 -21.55 -59.30
N ASN A 899 27.43 -21.29 -59.52
CA ASN A 899 27.91 -19.93 -59.84
C ASN A 899 27.39 -19.42 -61.18
N GLU A 900 27.27 -20.28 -62.20
CA GLU A 900 26.66 -19.92 -63.49
C GLU A 900 25.17 -19.60 -63.35
N VAL A 901 24.46 -20.31 -62.46
CA VAL A 901 23.07 -20.00 -62.12
C VAL A 901 22.98 -18.64 -61.42
N PHE A 902 23.85 -18.36 -60.45
CA PHE A 902 23.94 -17.05 -59.80
C PHE A 902 24.31 -15.92 -60.77
N ASP A 903 25.16 -16.17 -61.76
CA ASP A 903 25.50 -15.18 -62.80
C ASP A 903 24.27 -14.79 -63.63
N LYS A 904 23.35 -15.72 -63.89
CA LYS A 904 22.08 -15.43 -64.57
C LYS A 904 21.14 -14.62 -63.69
N ILE A 905 20.84 -15.11 -62.48
CA ILE A 905 19.83 -14.47 -61.62
C ILE A 905 20.28 -13.11 -61.09
N GLN A 906 21.57 -12.86 -60.85
CA GLN A 906 22.02 -11.56 -60.33
C GLN A 906 21.81 -10.40 -61.31
N ASN A 907 21.74 -10.69 -62.61
CA ASN A 907 21.50 -9.68 -63.62
C ASN A 907 20.04 -9.24 -63.65
N GLU A 908 19.11 -10.18 -63.49
CA GLU A 908 17.66 -9.96 -63.56
C GLU A 908 17.04 -9.63 -62.19
N TYR A 909 17.46 -10.31 -61.13
CA TYR A 909 16.90 -10.26 -59.77
C TYR A 909 18.02 -10.11 -58.71
N PRO A 910 18.70 -8.95 -58.64
CA PRO A 910 19.93 -8.77 -57.84
C PRO A 910 19.74 -8.99 -56.33
N VAL A 911 18.61 -8.58 -55.75
CA VAL A 911 18.31 -8.75 -54.32
C VAL A 911 18.10 -10.23 -53.96
N ILE A 912 17.29 -10.94 -54.75
CA ILE A 912 17.05 -12.38 -54.57
C ILE A 912 18.36 -13.17 -54.75
N ALA A 913 19.14 -12.83 -55.80
CA ALA A 913 20.44 -13.44 -55.99
C ALA A 913 21.35 -13.23 -54.77
N HIS A 914 21.35 -12.02 -54.20
CA HIS A 914 22.12 -11.69 -53.01
C HIS A 914 21.78 -12.55 -51.80
N GLU A 915 20.50 -12.71 -51.50
CA GLU A 915 20.06 -13.54 -50.38
C GLU A 915 20.39 -15.04 -50.58
N LEU A 916 20.43 -15.51 -51.83
CA LEU A 916 20.71 -16.91 -52.17
C LEU A 916 22.19 -17.24 -52.20
N TYR A 917 23.05 -16.43 -52.85
CA TYR A 917 24.46 -16.77 -52.94
C TYR A 917 25.21 -16.60 -51.61
N ILE A 918 24.66 -15.83 -50.65
CA ILE A 918 25.37 -15.47 -49.43
C ILE A 918 25.74 -16.69 -48.56
N VAL A 919 24.93 -17.75 -48.60
CA VAL A 919 25.17 -18.97 -47.81
C VAL A 919 26.41 -19.73 -48.25
N GLY A 920 26.80 -19.59 -49.52
CA GLY A 920 28.01 -20.23 -50.04
C GLY A 920 29.30 -19.46 -49.76
N GLY A 921 29.21 -18.21 -49.27
CA GLY A 921 30.36 -17.38 -48.98
C GLY A 921 31.38 -17.29 -50.12
N ASP A 922 32.62 -17.68 -49.86
CA ASP A 922 33.70 -17.62 -50.86
C ASP A 922 33.45 -18.55 -52.05
N LYS A 923 32.86 -19.73 -51.82
CA LYS A 923 32.56 -20.73 -52.87
C LYS A 923 31.65 -20.15 -53.95
N THR A 924 30.80 -19.18 -53.60
CA THR A 924 29.80 -18.57 -54.49
C THR A 924 30.17 -17.14 -54.89
N ARG A 925 31.39 -16.68 -54.57
CA ARG A 925 31.85 -15.31 -54.79
C ARG A 925 30.92 -14.26 -54.13
N ALA A 926 30.34 -14.60 -52.98
CA ALA A 926 29.27 -13.81 -52.39
C ALA A 926 29.67 -12.36 -52.08
N PHE A 927 30.89 -12.16 -51.57
CA PHE A 927 31.42 -10.82 -51.29
C PHE A 927 31.62 -10.01 -52.56
N GLU A 928 32.34 -10.54 -53.54
CA GLU A 928 32.59 -9.89 -54.84
C GLU A 928 31.29 -9.47 -55.53
N ARG A 929 30.32 -10.38 -55.63
CA ARG A 929 29.01 -10.11 -56.23
C ARG A 929 28.24 -9.03 -55.49
N SER A 930 28.21 -9.08 -54.15
CA SER A 930 27.48 -8.09 -53.35
C SER A 930 28.04 -6.70 -53.52
N ILE A 931 29.38 -6.57 -53.48
CA ILE A 931 30.06 -5.30 -53.68
C ILE A 931 29.83 -4.76 -55.10
N GLN A 932 29.94 -5.62 -56.12
CA GLN A 932 29.68 -5.23 -57.51
C GLN A 932 28.24 -4.75 -57.73
N LEU A 933 27.24 -5.45 -57.17
CA LEU A 933 25.84 -5.06 -57.29
C LEU A 933 25.53 -3.78 -56.50
N PHE A 934 26.16 -3.58 -55.34
CA PHE A 934 26.06 -2.34 -54.58
C PHE A 934 26.63 -1.16 -55.37
N ASP A 935 27.82 -1.31 -55.97
CA ASP A 935 28.46 -0.26 -56.80
C ASP A 935 27.65 0.09 -58.05
N GLN A 936 26.86 -0.86 -58.57
CA GLN A 936 25.89 -0.63 -59.65
C GLN A 936 24.58 0.02 -59.19
N GLY A 937 24.41 0.28 -57.88
CA GLY A 937 23.17 0.82 -57.30
C GLY A 937 22.01 -0.18 -57.25
N LYS A 938 22.28 -1.49 -57.42
CA LYS A 938 21.26 -2.55 -57.42
C LYS A 938 20.99 -3.13 -56.02
N LEU A 939 21.85 -2.86 -55.04
CA LEU A 939 21.66 -3.21 -53.63
C LEU A 939 21.68 -1.94 -52.76
N LEU A 940 20.83 -1.92 -51.74
CA LEU A 940 20.79 -0.88 -50.70
C LEU A 940 21.77 -1.16 -49.54
N PRO A 941 22.14 -0.15 -48.72
CA PRO A 941 23.03 -0.32 -47.57
C PRO A 941 22.65 -1.46 -46.62
N MET A 942 21.36 -1.69 -46.40
CA MET A 942 20.88 -2.76 -45.53
C MET A 942 21.32 -4.16 -46.00
N HIS A 943 21.52 -4.39 -47.30
CA HIS A 943 21.94 -5.70 -47.79
C HIS A 943 23.38 -6.03 -47.35
N LEU A 944 24.24 -5.02 -47.20
CA LEU A 944 25.59 -5.22 -46.69
C LEU A 944 25.62 -5.64 -45.21
N SER A 945 24.50 -5.50 -44.48
CA SER A 945 24.40 -5.99 -43.10
C SER A 945 24.51 -7.51 -42.98
N THR A 946 24.28 -8.26 -44.07
CA THR A 946 24.42 -9.72 -44.06
C THR A 946 25.84 -10.16 -43.68
N PHE A 947 26.84 -9.32 -43.96
CA PHE A 947 28.25 -9.60 -43.66
C PHE A 947 28.64 -9.34 -42.21
N LEU A 948 27.71 -8.84 -41.38
CA LEU A 948 27.95 -8.71 -39.95
C LEU A 948 28.33 -10.05 -39.31
N TYR A 949 27.86 -11.18 -39.84
CA TYR A 949 28.18 -12.50 -39.30
C TYR A 949 29.33 -13.20 -40.07
N GLY A 950 29.99 -12.50 -40.99
CA GLY A 950 31.09 -13.02 -41.81
C GLY A 950 30.66 -13.48 -43.22
N ILE A 951 31.53 -14.26 -43.87
CA ILE A 951 31.37 -14.83 -45.21
C ILE A 951 31.53 -16.34 -45.11
N GLY A 952 30.48 -17.12 -45.38
CA GLY A 952 30.57 -18.58 -45.49
C GLY A 952 31.26 -19.31 -44.34
N GLY A 953 31.07 -18.85 -43.10
CA GLY A 953 31.65 -19.46 -41.89
C GLY A 953 33.00 -18.86 -41.43
N ARG A 954 33.61 -17.93 -42.18
CA ARG A 954 34.76 -17.14 -41.72
C ARG A 954 34.37 -15.68 -41.43
N GLY A 955 35.13 -15.03 -40.55
CA GLY A 955 35.01 -13.58 -40.36
C GLY A 955 35.48 -12.79 -41.59
N LEU A 956 35.08 -11.52 -41.67
CA LEU A 956 35.61 -10.57 -42.65
C LEU A 956 37.10 -10.31 -42.39
N THR A 957 37.87 -10.16 -43.47
CA THR A 957 39.22 -9.60 -43.40
C THR A 957 39.15 -8.09 -43.17
N SER A 958 40.25 -7.48 -42.72
CA SER A 958 40.32 -6.02 -42.55
C SER A 958 40.06 -5.28 -43.86
N ASN A 959 40.59 -5.78 -44.99
CA ASN A 959 40.36 -5.18 -46.30
C ASN A 959 38.89 -5.25 -46.72
N GLU A 960 38.22 -6.39 -46.51
CA GLU A 960 36.79 -6.52 -46.81
C GLU A 960 35.94 -5.59 -45.94
N THR A 961 36.31 -5.42 -44.67
CA THR A 961 35.65 -4.48 -43.76
C THR A 961 35.82 -3.04 -44.26
N ILE A 962 37.03 -2.62 -44.64
CA ILE A 962 37.31 -1.30 -45.21
C ILE A 962 36.46 -1.06 -46.47
N ILE A 963 36.41 -2.04 -47.37
CA ILE A 963 35.64 -1.98 -48.62
C ILE A 963 34.15 -1.71 -48.36
N ILE A 964 33.56 -2.36 -47.34
CA ILE A 964 32.16 -2.13 -46.96
C ILE A 964 31.99 -0.75 -46.32
N LEU A 965 32.86 -0.38 -45.37
CA LEU A 965 32.77 0.89 -44.66
C LEU A 965 32.87 2.10 -45.62
N ASP A 966 33.79 2.07 -46.59
CA ASP A 966 33.94 3.13 -47.60
C ASP A 966 32.67 3.33 -48.44
N ARG A 967 31.88 2.28 -48.64
CA ARG A 967 30.62 2.28 -49.41
C ARG A 967 29.41 2.71 -48.58
N LEU A 968 29.42 2.44 -47.28
CA LEU A 968 28.37 2.87 -46.37
C LEU A 968 28.50 4.36 -46.03
N LEU A 969 29.72 4.89 -45.92
CA LEU A 969 30.00 6.26 -45.49
C LEU A 969 29.22 7.36 -46.24
N PRO A 970 29.12 7.36 -47.57
CA PRO A 970 28.33 8.35 -48.30
C PRO A 970 26.84 8.38 -47.93
N ASN A 971 26.27 7.24 -47.51
CA ASN A 971 24.87 7.15 -47.09
C ASN A 971 24.70 7.63 -45.65
N VAL A 972 25.66 7.30 -44.78
CA VAL A 972 25.70 7.80 -43.40
C VAL A 972 25.77 9.32 -43.36
N TYR A 973 26.62 9.94 -44.19
CA TYR A 973 26.68 11.41 -44.29
C TYR A 973 25.43 12.06 -44.88
N LYS A 974 24.52 11.29 -45.49
CA LYS A 974 23.19 11.75 -45.94
C LYS A 974 22.11 11.53 -44.88
N GLY A 975 22.45 10.99 -43.71
CA GLY A 975 21.51 10.72 -42.61
C GLY A 975 20.80 9.37 -42.68
N ASP A 976 21.34 8.38 -43.40
CA ASP A 976 20.77 7.02 -43.40
C ASP A 976 21.05 6.31 -42.06
N GLU A 977 20.02 6.18 -41.23
CA GLU A 977 20.11 5.55 -39.91
C GLU A 977 20.49 4.06 -39.97
N LEU A 978 19.99 3.33 -40.98
CA LEU A 978 20.30 1.91 -41.14
C LEU A 978 21.76 1.72 -41.55
N ALA A 979 22.27 2.54 -42.47
CA ALA A 979 23.67 2.54 -42.83
C ALA A 979 24.56 2.86 -41.63
N THR A 980 24.13 3.79 -40.77
CA THR A 980 24.84 4.18 -39.54
C THR A 980 24.91 3.00 -38.57
N ARG A 981 23.79 2.30 -38.37
CA ARG A 981 23.75 1.08 -37.54
C ARG A 981 24.70 0.01 -38.05
N VAL A 982 24.63 -0.33 -39.34
CA VAL A 982 25.48 -1.37 -39.93
C VAL A 982 26.96 -1.01 -39.84
N LEU A 983 27.30 0.27 -40.04
CA LEU A 983 28.65 0.79 -39.94
C LEU A 983 29.23 0.61 -38.53
N PHE A 984 28.51 0.99 -37.47
CA PHE A 984 28.98 0.78 -36.09
C PHE A 984 29.09 -0.71 -35.74
N SER A 985 28.12 -1.54 -36.14
CA SER A 985 28.17 -2.97 -35.86
C SER A 985 29.33 -3.70 -36.56
N LEU A 986 29.71 -3.28 -37.77
CA LEU A 986 30.88 -3.79 -38.47
C LEU A 986 32.18 -3.42 -37.76
N ILE A 987 32.31 -2.15 -37.32
CA ILE A 987 33.48 -1.71 -36.57
C ILE A 987 33.57 -2.46 -35.25
N PHE A 988 32.48 -2.52 -34.49
CA PHE A 988 32.43 -3.24 -33.22
C PHE A 988 32.88 -4.69 -33.39
N LYS A 989 32.34 -5.43 -34.37
CA LYS A 989 32.78 -6.81 -34.63
C LYS A 989 34.21 -6.92 -35.13
N SER A 990 34.72 -5.94 -35.88
CA SER A 990 36.13 -5.95 -36.32
C SER A 990 37.11 -5.74 -35.16
N LEU A 991 36.67 -5.04 -34.11
CA LEU A 991 37.44 -4.77 -32.89
C LEU A 991 37.23 -5.81 -31.78
N TRP A 992 36.29 -6.75 -31.94
CA TRP A 992 36.00 -7.79 -30.95
C TRP A 992 36.16 -9.20 -31.53
N LYS A 993 37.05 -10.00 -30.93
CA LYS A 993 37.25 -11.42 -31.28
C LYS A 993 37.14 -12.29 -30.04
N ASN A 994 36.39 -13.40 -30.10
CA ASN A 994 36.15 -14.30 -28.97
C ASN A 994 35.64 -13.59 -27.70
N LYS A 995 34.71 -12.63 -27.86
CA LYS A 995 34.16 -11.79 -26.78
C LYS A 995 35.20 -10.93 -26.04
N LYS A 996 36.40 -10.73 -26.62
CA LYS A 996 37.43 -9.83 -26.10
C LYS A 996 37.79 -8.77 -27.14
N PRO A 997 38.14 -7.54 -26.72
CA PRO A 997 38.70 -6.54 -27.64
C PRO A 997 40.02 -7.06 -28.22
N ILE A 998 40.30 -6.71 -29.46
CA ILE A 998 41.58 -7.03 -30.11
C ILE A 998 42.72 -6.21 -29.51
N GLU A 999 43.93 -6.77 -29.51
CA GLU A 999 45.15 -6.05 -29.14
C GLU A 999 45.60 -5.12 -30.29
N LYS A 1000 46.34 -4.05 -29.95
CA LYS A 1000 46.79 -3.04 -30.92
C LYS A 1000 47.59 -3.65 -32.07
N GLU A 1001 48.43 -4.63 -31.77
CA GLU A 1001 49.28 -5.33 -32.73
C GLU A 1001 48.47 -6.15 -33.76
N GLN A 1002 47.19 -6.43 -33.47
CA GLN A 1002 46.30 -7.22 -34.30
C GLN A 1002 45.42 -6.35 -35.22
N LEU A 1003 45.39 -5.04 -35.02
CA LEU A 1003 44.58 -4.11 -35.81
C LEU A 1003 45.33 -3.67 -37.08
N ASN A 1004 44.68 -3.80 -38.23
CA ASN A 1004 45.19 -3.29 -39.49
C ASN A 1004 45.23 -1.75 -39.46
N HIS A 1005 46.39 -1.17 -39.85
CA HIS A 1005 46.64 0.27 -39.81
C HIS A 1005 45.62 1.10 -40.63
N ASP A 1006 45.20 0.62 -41.80
CA ASP A 1006 44.25 1.34 -42.65
C ASP A 1006 42.83 1.28 -42.08
N LEU A 1007 42.46 0.16 -41.46
CA LEU A 1007 41.20 0.02 -40.73
C LEU A 1007 41.18 0.93 -39.50
N GLU A 1008 42.26 0.96 -38.71
CA GLU A 1008 42.39 1.87 -37.57
C GLU A 1008 42.15 3.33 -37.98
N LYS A 1009 42.83 3.77 -39.04
CA LYS A 1009 42.70 5.13 -39.57
C LYS A 1009 41.25 5.47 -39.97
N LEU A 1010 40.55 4.51 -40.57
CA LEU A 1010 39.15 4.66 -40.96
C LEU A 1010 38.22 4.69 -39.75
N VAL A 1011 38.41 3.80 -38.79
CA VAL A 1011 37.63 3.76 -37.54
C VAL A 1011 37.73 5.10 -36.80
N TRP A 1012 38.94 5.63 -36.63
CA TRP A 1012 39.14 6.95 -36.03
C TRP A 1012 38.41 8.06 -36.76
N LYS A 1013 38.49 8.08 -38.10
CA LYS A 1013 37.76 9.05 -38.92
C LYS A 1013 36.24 8.95 -38.71
N ILE A 1014 35.73 7.74 -38.53
CA ILE A 1014 34.30 7.48 -38.34
C ILE A 1014 33.83 7.99 -36.98
N VAL A 1015 34.48 7.57 -35.88
CA VAL A 1015 34.06 7.99 -34.53
C VAL A 1015 34.21 9.50 -34.31
N ASP A 1016 35.08 10.17 -35.08
CA ASP A 1016 35.23 11.63 -35.07
C ASP A 1016 34.11 12.39 -35.81
N THR A 1017 33.47 11.76 -36.81
CA THR A 1017 32.62 12.49 -37.78
C THR A 1017 31.18 11.98 -37.87
N VAL A 1018 30.88 10.83 -37.27
CA VAL A 1018 29.58 10.18 -37.34
C VAL A 1018 29.01 10.02 -35.93
N GLU A 1019 27.85 10.60 -35.69
CA GLU A 1019 27.09 10.43 -34.45
C GLU A 1019 26.18 9.19 -34.54
N PRO A 1020 26.07 8.37 -33.48
CA PRO A 1020 25.12 7.25 -33.45
C PRO A 1020 23.67 7.76 -33.34
N THR A 1021 22.74 7.11 -34.05
CA THR A 1021 21.36 7.61 -34.20
C THR A 1021 20.32 6.86 -33.37
N ASN A 1022 20.66 5.72 -32.77
CA ASN A 1022 19.75 4.89 -32.00
C ASN A 1022 20.47 4.20 -30.82
N SER A 1023 19.70 3.65 -29.88
CA SER A 1023 20.23 3.03 -28.66
C SER A 1023 21.23 1.90 -28.89
N HIS A 1024 21.04 1.09 -29.94
CA HIS A 1024 21.98 0.02 -30.28
C HIS A 1024 23.32 0.58 -30.77
N SER A 1025 23.28 1.58 -31.66
CA SER A 1025 24.50 2.23 -32.17
C SER A 1025 25.22 3.02 -31.08
N VAL A 1026 24.51 3.62 -30.12
CA VAL A 1026 25.12 4.29 -28.95
C VAL A 1026 25.89 3.28 -28.10
N TYR A 1027 25.29 2.11 -27.82
CA TYR A 1027 25.97 1.05 -27.08
C TYR A 1027 27.24 0.56 -27.79
N GLU A 1028 27.17 0.31 -29.10
CA GLU A 1028 28.35 -0.14 -29.87
C GLU A 1028 29.42 0.95 -29.96
N TRP A 1029 29.02 2.21 -30.15
CA TRP A 1029 29.91 3.37 -30.13
C TRP A 1029 30.69 3.49 -28.81
N GLU A 1030 30.00 3.37 -27.67
CA GLU A 1030 30.64 3.37 -26.34
C GLU A 1030 31.67 2.25 -26.24
N ARG A 1031 31.30 1.02 -26.66
CA ARG A 1031 32.23 -0.10 -26.66
C ARG A 1031 33.43 0.18 -27.56
N ILE A 1032 33.21 0.61 -28.81
CA ILE A 1032 34.29 0.95 -29.74
C ILE A 1032 35.27 1.94 -29.10
N LEU A 1033 34.78 3.03 -28.49
CA LEU A 1033 35.64 3.99 -27.80
C LEU A 1033 36.40 3.37 -26.63
N ASN A 1034 35.75 2.50 -25.85
CA ASN A 1034 36.43 1.76 -24.78
C ASN A 1034 37.58 0.87 -25.30
N CYS A 1035 37.44 0.26 -26.48
CA CYS A 1035 38.55 -0.47 -27.10
C CYS A 1035 39.67 0.48 -27.56
N LEU A 1036 39.31 1.62 -28.14
CA LEU A 1036 40.25 2.60 -28.65
C LEU A 1036 41.07 3.30 -27.55
N LEU A 1037 40.62 3.26 -26.29
CA LEU A 1037 41.40 3.73 -25.13
C LEU A 1037 42.75 3.02 -25.02
N ASN A 1038 42.83 1.73 -25.35
CA ASN A 1038 44.08 0.97 -25.34
C ASN A 1038 45.05 1.38 -26.46
N ILE A 1039 44.58 2.13 -27.46
CA ILE A 1039 45.35 2.53 -28.64
C ILE A 1039 45.81 3.98 -28.52
N ASN A 1040 44.87 4.88 -28.25
CA ASN A 1040 45.09 6.31 -28.03
C ASN A 1040 44.05 6.86 -27.03
N PRO A 1041 44.37 6.81 -25.72
CA PRO A 1041 43.43 7.19 -24.68
C PRO A 1041 43.04 8.67 -24.75
N GLU A 1042 43.99 9.55 -25.06
CA GLU A 1042 43.76 11.00 -25.13
C GLU A 1042 42.69 11.36 -26.18
N ARG A 1043 42.78 10.76 -27.39
CA ARG A 1043 41.78 11.00 -28.44
C ARG A 1043 40.42 10.41 -28.11
N ALA A 1044 40.35 9.20 -27.55
CA ALA A 1044 39.08 8.60 -27.17
C ALA A 1044 38.38 9.40 -26.05
N ILE A 1045 39.14 9.84 -25.03
CA ILE A 1045 38.63 10.72 -23.97
C ILE A 1045 38.16 12.06 -24.55
N TRP A 1046 38.89 12.63 -25.53
CA TRP A 1046 38.48 13.85 -26.22
C TRP A 1046 37.11 13.71 -26.91
N ILE A 1047 36.87 12.59 -27.59
CA ILE A 1047 35.56 12.31 -28.20
C ILE A 1047 34.48 12.21 -27.13
N LEU A 1048 34.70 11.43 -26.07
CA LEU A 1048 33.71 11.26 -24.98
C LEU A 1048 33.36 12.60 -24.33
N CYS A 1049 34.35 13.42 -23.99
CA CYS A 1049 34.13 14.73 -23.37
C CYS A 1049 33.36 15.71 -24.27
N ASN A 1050 33.40 15.56 -25.60
CA ASN A 1050 32.61 16.38 -26.51
C ASN A 1050 31.10 16.11 -26.44
N PHE A 1051 30.69 14.91 -26.01
CA PHE A 1051 29.28 14.54 -25.85
C PHE A 1051 28.72 14.84 -24.46
N ILE A 1052 29.59 15.18 -23.50
CA ILE A 1052 29.15 15.61 -22.17
C ILE A 1052 28.46 16.98 -22.28
N GLY A 1053 27.24 17.05 -21.74
CA GLY A 1053 26.40 18.23 -21.85
C GLY A 1053 25.76 18.42 -23.23
N ASN A 1054 25.65 17.36 -24.05
CA ASN A 1054 24.90 17.42 -25.31
C ASN A 1054 23.37 17.40 -25.07
N GLU A 1055 22.57 17.83 -26.06
CA GLU A 1055 21.11 17.77 -26.03
C GLU A 1055 20.59 16.32 -26.01
N ASP A 1056 21.32 15.39 -26.67
CA ASP A 1056 21.03 13.97 -26.61
C ASP A 1056 21.39 13.39 -25.24
N TYR A 1057 20.36 13.16 -24.42
CA TYR A 1057 20.48 12.61 -23.07
C TYR A 1057 21.05 11.19 -23.04
N LEU A 1058 20.76 10.36 -24.04
CA LEU A 1058 21.24 8.98 -24.06
C LEU A 1058 22.76 8.97 -24.30
N LEU A 1059 23.22 9.72 -25.28
CA LEU A 1059 24.66 9.89 -25.57
C LEU A 1059 25.44 10.48 -24.38
N ASP A 1060 24.92 11.55 -23.77
CA ASP A 1060 25.52 12.19 -22.58
C ASP A 1060 25.69 11.17 -21.45
N LYS A 1061 24.64 10.40 -21.14
CA LYS A 1061 24.66 9.37 -20.10
C LYS A 1061 25.70 8.25 -20.36
N HIS A 1062 25.75 7.74 -21.59
CA HIS A 1062 26.72 6.70 -21.96
C HIS A 1062 28.15 7.23 -21.93
N ALA A 1063 28.38 8.45 -22.45
CA ALA A 1063 29.69 9.11 -22.39
C ALA A 1063 30.15 9.37 -20.96
N SER A 1064 29.27 9.91 -20.10
CA SER A 1064 29.60 10.23 -18.70
C SER A 1064 29.89 8.96 -17.90
N SER A 1065 29.12 7.90 -18.12
CA SER A 1065 29.32 6.61 -17.46
C SER A 1065 30.65 5.96 -17.84
N LEU A 1066 31.02 5.98 -19.13
CA LEU A 1066 32.31 5.44 -19.56
C LEU A 1066 33.47 6.27 -19.02
N LEU A 1067 33.37 7.61 -19.09
CA LEU A 1067 34.37 8.50 -18.51
C LEU A 1067 34.57 8.26 -17.01
N ALA A 1068 33.48 8.09 -16.25
CA ALA A 1068 33.55 7.78 -14.82
C ALA A 1068 34.28 6.45 -14.57
N THR A 1069 34.01 5.43 -15.39
CA THR A 1069 34.65 4.12 -15.27
C THR A 1069 36.17 4.18 -15.51
N ILE A 1070 36.64 5.04 -16.42
CA ILE A 1070 38.05 5.12 -16.82
C ILE A 1070 38.82 6.24 -16.10
N ALA A 1071 38.12 7.08 -15.33
CA ALA A 1071 38.69 8.23 -14.67
C ALA A 1071 39.75 7.84 -13.63
N GLU A 1072 39.67 6.68 -13.01
CA GLU A 1072 40.69 6.23 -12.05
C GLU A 1072 42.07 6.03 -12.72
N ASP A 1073 42.06 5.40 -13.90
CA ASP A 1073 43.28 5.10 -14.68
C ASP A 1073 43.80 6.32 -15.46
N TYR A 1074 42.91 7.18 -15.94
CA TYR A 1074 43.23 8.32 -16.82
C TYR A 1074 42.88 9.69 -16.24
N SER A 1075 42.79 9.81 -14.92
CA SER A 1075 42.31 10.98 -14.17
C SER A 1075 42.81 12.33 -14.71
N ASN A 1076 44.15 12.50 -14.82
CA ASN A 1076 44.76 13.75 -15.30
C ASN A 1076 44.37 14.08 -16.76
N VAL A 1077 44.23 13.06 -17.62
CA VAL A 1077 43.83 13.27 -19.03
C VAL A 1077 42.35 13.65 -19.10
N VAL A 1078 41.50 12.97 -18.33
CA VAL A 1078 40.05 13.24 -18.27
C VAL A 1078 39.79 14.67 -17.81
N ILE A 1079 40.39 15.10 -16.69
CA ILE A 1079 40.12 16.46 -16.17
C ILE A 1079 40.67 17.56 -17.07
N ASN A 1080 41.82 17.37 -17.73
CA ASN A 1080 42.36 18.38 -18.64
C ASN A 1080 41.48 18.58 -19.87
N ILE A 1081 40.96 17.49 -20.45
CA ILE A 1081 40.08 17.54 -21.62
C ILE A 1081 38.68 18.02 -21.23
N LEU A 1082 38.08 17.43 -20.20
CA LEU A 1082 36.79 17.86 -19.67
C LEU A 1082 36.84 19.34 -19.25
N GLY A 1083 37.94 19.75 -18.61
CA GLY A 1083 38.19 21.11 -18.18
C GLY A 1083 38.16 22.13 -19.31
N GLN A 1084 38.65 21.79 -20.51
CA GLN A 1084 38.52 22.65 -21.69
C GLN A 1084 37.05 22.86 -22.08
N ALA A 1085 36.21 21.84 -21.94
CA ALA A 1085 34.77 21.95 -22.18
C ALA A 1085 34.05 22.74 -21.07
N LEU A 1086 34.41 22.49 -19.80
CA LEU A 1086 33.88 23.20 -18.63
C LEU A 1086 34.17 24.71 -18.68
N LEU A 1087 35.34 25.11 -19.15
CA LEU A 1087 35.75 26.52 -19.24
C LEU A 1087 35.31 27.21 -20.55
N ASN A 1088 34.75 26.48 -21.51
CA ASN A 1088 34.31 27.05 -22.78
C ASN A 1088 33.01 27.84 -22.62
N GLU A 1089 33.01 29.16 -22.87
CA GLU A 1089 31.84 30.03 -22.65
C GLU A 1089 30.57 29.61 -23.38
N LYS A 1090 30.67 28.93 -24.53
CA LYS A 1090 29.49 28.45 -25.29
C LYS A 1090 28.93 27.14 -24.74
N ARG A 1091 29.75 26.33 -24.06
CA ARG A 1091 29.37 24.99 -23.56
C ARG A 1091 29.14 24.97 -22.05
N SER A 1092 29.84 25.83 -21.30
CA SER A 1092 29.80 25.89 -19.83
C SER A 1092 28.38 26.08 -19.29
N MET A 1093 27.53 26.85 -19.97
CA MET A 1093 26.11 27.05 -19.61
C MET A 1093 25.34 25.73 -19.46
N LYS A 1094 25.68 24.70 -20.23
CA LYS A 1094 24.98 23.41 -20.19
C LYS A 1094 25.29 22.61 -18.91
N PHE A 1095 26.49 22.79 -18.35
CA PHE A 1095 26.91 22.18 -17.08
C PHE A 1095 26.25 22.84 -15.86
N PHE A 1096 25.64 24.01 -16.03
CA PHE A 1096 24.82 24.63 -15.00
C PHE A 1096 23.36 24.17 -15.02
N ILE A 1097 22.97 23.31 -15.97
CA ILE A 1097 21.65 22.69 -16.01
C ILE A 1097 21.69 21.32 -15.33
N ARG A 1098 22.65 20.46 -15.67
CA ARG A 1098 22.75 19.08 -15.17
C ARG A 1098 23.85 18.91 -14.13
N LYS A 1099 23.83 17.81 -13.36
CA LYS A 1099 24.87 17.46 -12.38
C LYS A 1099 25.64 16.22 -12.85
N TYR A 1100 26.97 16.25 -12.77
CA TYR A 1100 27.89 15.16 -13.15
C TYR A 1100 28.72 14.68 -11.95
N ASP A 1101 28.10 14.56 -10.79
CA ASP A 1101 28.78 14.21 -9.54
C ASP A 1101 29.42 12.83 -9.56
N ASP A 1102 28.81 11.82 -10.19
CA ASP A 1102 29.43 10.50 -10.36
C ASP A 1102 30.76 10.60 -11.11
N LEU A 1103 30.79 11.31 -12.24
CA LEU A 1103 32.01 11.50 -13.04
C LEU A 1103 33.08 12.27 -12.28
N ILE A 1104 32.69 13.37 -11.61
CA ILE A 1104 33.64 14.19 -10.84
C ILE A 1104 34.21 13.41 -9.66
N GLN A 1105 33.41 12.57 -8.99
CA GLN A 1105 33.86 11.72 -7.89
C GLN A 1105 34.81 10.59 -8.34
N SER A 1106 34.70 10.13 -9.58
CA SER A 1106 35.60 9.10 -10.12
C SER A 1106 36.98 9.63 -10.52
N ILE A 1107 37.14 10.95 -10.69
CA ILE A 1107 38.45 11.56 -10.96
C ILE A 1107 39.18 11.76 -9.63
N ARG A 1108 40.49 11.48 -9.59
CA ARG A 1108 41.28 11.64 -8.37
C ARG A 1108 41.26 13.10 -7.89
N PRO A 1109 40.92 13.37 -6.61
CA PRO A 1109 40.81 14.72 -6.09
C PRO A 1109 42.07 15.57 -6.32
N GLU A 1110 43.26 14.97 -6.25
CA GLU A 1110 44.53 15.68 -6.43
C GLU A 1110 44.68 16.26 -7.84
N ASP A 1111 44.21 15.54 -8.87
CA ASP A 1111 44.27 15.99 -10.26
C ASP A 1111 43.26 17.13 -10.51
N ILE A 1112 42.05 17.04 -9.95
CA ILE A 1112 41.07 18.15 -10.01
C ILE A 1112 41.61 19.38 -9.29
N ILE A 1113 42.19 19.20 -8.10
CA ILE A 1113 42.77 20.29 -7.33
C ILE A 1113 43.85 20.99 -8.16
N SER A 1114 44.82 20.24 -8.71
CA SER A 1114 45.88 20.80 -9.58
C SER A 1114 45.30 21.58 -10.76
N TRP A 1115 44.30 21.02 -11.44
CA TRP A 1115 43.62 21.70 -12.55
C TRP A 1115 42.95 23.01 -12.12
N VAL A 1116 42.31 23.04 -10.94
CA VAL A 1116 41.72 24.27 -10.38
C VAL A 1116 42.80 25.28 -9.98
N GLU A 1117 43.95 24.84 -9.46
CA GLU A 1117 45.07 25.75 -9.14
C GLU A 1117 45.59 26.46 -10.40
N GLU A 1118 45.64 25.75 -11.53
CA GLU A 1118 46.08 26.30 -12.82
C GLU A 1118 45.07 27.27 -13.44
N ASN A 1119 43.77 27.00 -13.29
CA ASN A 1119 42.70 27.73 -13.99
C ASN A 1119 41.95 28.75 -13.11
N GLY A 1120 42.22 28.77 -11.80
CA GLY A 1120 41.72 29.76 -10.86
C GLY A 1120 40.21 29.71 -10.59
N VAL A 1121 39.64 30.86 -10.21
CA VAL A 1121 38.24 30.96 -9.72
C VAL A 1121 37.21 30.42 -10.72
N LYS A 1122 37.41 30.64 -12.02
CA LYS A 1122 36.47 30.17 -13.05
C LYS A 1122 36.31 28.65 -13.06
N ALA A 1123 37.39 27.91 -12.79
CA ALA A 1123 37.34 26.46 -12.69
C ALA A 1123 36.55 26.02 -11.44
N ALA A 1124 36.77 26.68 -10.31
CA ALA A 1124 36.01 26.45 -9.09
C ALA A 1124 34.51 26.76 -9.26
N GLU A 1125 34.14 27.83 -9.97
CA GLU A 1125 32.74 28.20 -10.23
C GLU A 1125 31.97 27.12 -10.99
N VAL A 1126 32.57 26.56 -12.04
CA VAL A 1126 31.91 25.52 -12.85
C VAL A 1126 31.87 24.18 -12.11
N LEU A 1127 32.92 23.83 -11.36
CA LEU A 1127 32.97 22.57 -10.61
C LEU A 1127 32.03 22.55 -9.40
N ALA A 1128 31.76 23.69 -8.78
CA ALA A 1128 31.07 23.76 -7.49
C ALA A 1128 29.72 23.01 -7.47
N ARG A 1129 28.93 23.12 -8.53
CA ARG A 1129 27.63 22.41 -8.68
C ARG A 1129 27.77 20.88 -8.64
N HIS A 1130 28.93 20.36 -9.05
CA HIS A 1130 29.18 18.93 -9.20
C HIS A 1130 29.90 18.32 -8.00
N LEU A 1131 30.23 19.13 -6.99
CA LEU A 1131 30.91 18.63 -5.80
C LEU A 1131 30.01 17.67 -5.01
N PRO A 1132 30.58 16.59 -4.44
CA PRO A 1132 29.85 15.71 -3.55
C PRO A 1132 29.47 16.44 -2.25
N LEU A 1133 28.28 16.14 -1.73
CA LEU A 1133 27.78 16.72 -0.49
C LEU A 1133 28.48 16.08 0.73
N PRO A 1134 28.60 16.82 1.85
CA PRO A 1134 28.97 16.23 3.14
C PRO A 1134 27.98 15.14 3.56
N TYR A 1135 28.48 14.04 4.14
CA TYR A 1135 27.67 12.86 4.47
C TYR A 1135 28.08 12.21 5.79
N ILE A 1136 27.21 11.36 6.34
CA ILE A 1136 27.55 10.52 7.50
C ILE A 1136 28.13 9.21 7.00
N ASP A 1137 29.36 8.92 7.40
CA ASP A 1137 30.02 7.68 7.03
C ASP A 1137 29.32 6.47 7.67
N ASN A 1138 28.93 5.48 6.85
CA ASN A 1138 28.11 4.36 7.30
C ASN A 1138 28.84 3.43 8.29
N GLU A 1139 30.17 3.35 8.23
CA GLU A 1139 30.96 2.46 9.09
C GLU A 1139 31.32 3.14 10.43
N SER A 1140 31.73 4.41 10.38
CA SER A 1140 32.20 5.16 11.53
C SER A 1140 31.13 6.04 12.19
N LEU A 1141 29.98 6.23 11.53
CA LEU A 1141 28.87 7.11 11.93
C LEU A 1141 29.29 8.57 12.19
N LYS A 1142 30.43 8.99 11.63
CA LYS A 1142 30.98 10.34 11.79
C LYS A 1142 30.61 11.25 10.61
N PRO A 1143 30.46 12.58 10.86
CA PRO A 1143 30.32 13.55 9.79
C PRO A 1143 31.61 13.64 8.97
N THR A 1144 31.52 13.35 7.69
CA THR A 1144 32.64 13.33 6.75
C THR A 1144 32.40 14.36 5.65
N ILE A 1145 33.41 15.18 5.39
CA ILE A 1145 33.41 16.16 4.31
C ILE A 1145 34.31 15.60 3.21
N PRO A 1146 33.82 15.41 1.98
CA PRO A 1146 34.67 14.95 0.88
C PRO A 1146 35.89 15.86 0.68
N PRO A 1147 37.11 15.32 0.48
CA PRO A 1147 38.34 16.12 0.40
C PRO A 1147 38.31 17.22 -0.67
N LEU A 1148 37.72 16.93 -1.84
CA LEU A 1148 37.57 17.90 -2.92
C LEU A 1148 36.63 19.06 -2.52
N THR A 1149 35.50 18.73 -1.88
CA THR A 1149 34.54 19.72 -1.38
C THR A 1149 35.16 20.59 -0.29
N GLU A 1150 35.89 19.99 0.65
CA GLU A 1150 36.65 20.71 1.69
C GLU A 1150 37.65 21.68 1.06
N TYR A 1151 38.46 21.23 0.10
CA TYR A 1151 39.48 22.05 -0.53
C TYR A 1151 38.88 23.24 -1.30
N ILE A 1152 37.90 22.99 -2.19
CA ILE A 1152 37.32 24.03 -3.05
C ILE A 1152 36.60 25.09 -2.20
N LEU A 1153 35.78 24.66 -1.24
CA LEU A 1153 35.05 25.61 -0.39
C LEU A 1153 35.96 26.36 0.57
N SER A 1154 37.05 25.74 1.07
CA SER A 1154 38.00 26.43 1.94
C SER A 1154 38.88 27.43 1.19
N LYS A 1155 39.39 27.07 0.00
CA LYS A 1155 40.27 27.94 -0.79
C LYS A 1155 39.52 29.13 -1.40
N PHE A 1156 38.26 28.94 -1.78
CA PHE A 1156 37.42 29.95 -2.42
C PHE A 1156 36.29 30.46 -1.51
N GLU A 1157 36.48 30.44 -0.19
CA GLU A 1157 35.48 30.87 0.82
C GLU A 1157 34.90 32.28 0.55
N GLY A 1158 35.69 33.19 -0.04
CA GLY A 1158 35.26 34.56 -0.36
C GLY A 1158 34.45 34.71 -1.65
N GLU A 1159 34.38 33.67 -2.50
CA GLU A 1159 33.77 33.73 -3.82
C GLU A 1159 32.31 33.27 -3.78
N LYS A 1160 31.39 34.24 -3.70
CA LYS A 1160 29.94 33.97 -3.57
C LYS A 1160 29.39 33.04 -4.65
N ARG A 1161 29.89 33.15 -5.89
CA ARG A 1161 29.39 32.33 -7.00
C ARG A 1161 29.74 30.86 -6.82
N VAL A 1162 30.94 30.53 -6.34
CA VAL A 1162 31.35 29.14 -6.03
C VAL A 1162 30.39 28.54 -5.00
N PHE A 1163 30.12 29.26 -3.92
CA PHE A 1163 29.20 28.78 -2.89
C PHE A 1163 27.76 28.62 -3.41
N ASN A 1164 27.25 29.59 -4.17
CA ASN A 1164 25.89 29.52 -4.72
C ASN A 1164 25.72 28.37 -5.71
N GLU A 1165 26.71 28.08 -6.55
CA GLU A 1165 26.64 26.95 -7.48
C GLU A 1165 26.71 25.61 -6.75
N PHE A 1166 27.49 25.51 -5.66
CA PHE A 1166 27.46 24.35 -4.76
C PHE A 1166 26.06 24.13 -4.17
N LEU A 1167 25.42 25.18 -3.64
CA LEU A 1167 24.04 25.09 -3.15
C LEU A 1167 23.06 24.70 -4.25
N ALA A 1168 23.20 25.26 -5.46
CA ALA A 1168 22.33 24.95 -6.60
C ALA A 1168 22.51 23.52 -7.14
N GLY A 1169 23.63 22.86 -6.80
CA GLY A 1169 23.88 21.45 -7.07
C GLY A 1169 23.35 20.50 -6.01
N ALA A 1170 23.15 20.98 -4.78
CA ALA A 1170 22.55 20.20 -3.70
C ALA A 1170 21.11 19.83 -4.11
N HIS A 1171 20.85 18.53 -4.26
CA HIS A 1171 19.54 17.96 -4.62
C HIS A 1171 19.01 18.29 -6.03
N SER A 1172 19.88 18.72 -6.97
CA SER A 1172 19.47 18.98 -8.37
C SER A 1172 18.86 17.74 -9.04
N PHE A 1173 17.66 17.89 -9.62
CA PHE A 1173 16.84 16.82 -10.23
C PHE A 1173 16.50 15.63 -9.31
N GLN A 1174 16.63 15.77 -7.99
CA GLN A 1174 16.21 14.73 -7.05
C GLN A 1174 14.68 14.58 -7.06
N MET A 1175 14.21 13.34 -7.27
CA MET A 1175 12.80 12.99 -7.14
C MET A 1175 12.55 12.33 -5.79
N TYR A 1176 11.40 12.65 -5.17
CA TYR A 1176 10.97 12.07 -3.90
C TYR A 1176 9.72 11.21 -4.12
N SER A 1177 9.63 10.10 -3.38
CA SER A 1177 8.45 9.22 -3.38
C SER A 1177 8.22 8.66 -1.97
N GLY A 1178 6.96 8.41 -1.57
CA GLY A 1178 6.63 7.92 -0.23
C GLY A 1178 6.48 9.06 0.79
N ASP A 1179 6.97 8.87 2.02
CA ASP A 1179 6.93 9.92 3.05
C ASP A 1179 8.01 10.98 2.79
N ILE A 1180 7.65 12.00 2.01
CA ILE A 1180 8.55 13.07 1.59
C ILE A 1180 8.97 13.93 2.79
N ALA A 1181 8.07 14.17 3.75
CA ALA A 1181 8.36 14.97 4.93
C ALA A 1181 9.45 14.30 5.78
N ALA A 1182 9.31 13.01 6.08
CA ALA A 1182 10.31 12.26 6.83
C ALA A 1182 11.68 12.23 6.12
N GLN A 1183 11.70 12.15 4.78
CA GLN A 1183 12.94 12.21 4.01
C GLN A 1183 13.64 13.57 4.13
N LEU A 1184 12.90 14.67 4.07
CA LEU A 1184 13.42 16.03 4.24
C LEU A 1184 13.85 16.29 5.69
N GLU A 1185 13.11 15.82 6.69
CA GLU A 1185 13.52 15.88 8.09
C GLU A 1185 14.84 15.15 8.33
N ASN A 1186 15.02 13.98 7.72
CA ASN A 1186 16.28 13.26 7.77
C ASN A 1186 17.43 14.03 7.10
N GLN A 1187 17.18 14.74 5.99
CA GLN A 1187 18.17 15.63 5.37
C GLN A 1187 18.60 16.75 6.33
N ALA A 1188 17.64 17.38 7.03
CA ALA A 1188 17.93 18.38 8.06
C ALA A 1188 18.74 17.78 9.23
N GLU A 1189 18.39 16.58 9.71
CA GLU A 1189 19.12 15.90 10.78
C GLU A 1189 20.57 15.54 10.39
N ILE A 1190 20.80 15.16 9.13
CA ILE A 1190 22.16 14.96 8.62
C ILE A 1190 22.92 16.30 8.62
N ALA A 1191 22.30 17.37 8.10
CA ALA A 1191 22.93 18.69 8.03
C ALA A 1191 23.27 19.28 9.41
N LYS A 1192 22.43 19.06 10.44
CA LYS A 1192 22.68 19.48 11.83
C LYS A 1192 24.04 19.01 12.37
N LYS A 1193 24.51 17.84 11.94
CA LYS A 1193 25.79 17.28 12.37
C LYS A 1193 27.01 18.04 11.82
N PHE A 1194 26.81 18.95 10.87
CA PHE A 1194 27.87 19.77 10.26
C PHE A 1194 27.90 21.23 10.77
N LEU A 1195 27.03 21.61 11.71
CA LEU A 1195 27.00 22.97 12.29
C LEU A 1195 28.30 23.35 13.02
N ASP A 1196 28.99 22.37 13.61
CA ASP A 1196 30.27 22.55 14.30
C ASP A 1196 31.49 22.40 13.38
N SER A 1197 31.29 22.30 12.05
CA SER A 1197 32.39 22.17 11.09
C SER A 1197 33.36 23.34 11.21
N LYS A 1198 34.68 23.07 11.10
CA LYS A 1198 35.70 24.13 11.11
C LYS A 1198 35.67 24.99 9.84
N ILE A 1199 35.10 24.48 8.75
CA ILE A 1199 35.01 25.14 7.44
C ILE A 1199 33.75 25.99 7.40
N LYS A 1200 33.90 27.31 7.20
CA LYS A 1200 32.78 28.25 7.28
C LYS A 1200 31.70 28.00 6.21
N PRO A 1201 32.01 27.80 4.91
CA PRO A 1201 30.97 27.50 3.92
C PRO A 1201 30.18 26.22 4.21
N ILE A 1202 30.79 25.22 4.87
CA ILE A 1202 30.08 23.99 5.26
C ILE A 1202 29.06 24.27 6.36
N ARG A 1203 29.38 25.16 7.32
CA ARG A 1203 28.39 25.62 8.31
C ARG A 1203 27.26 26.40 7.66
N GLU A 1204 27.58 27.25 6.68
CA GLU A 1204 26.59 28.04 5.95
C GLU A 1204 25.68 27.14 5.09
N TRP A 1205 26.23 26.13 4.42
CA TRP A 1205 25.43 25.11 3.72
C TRP A 1205 24.55 24.33 4.69
N ALA A 1206 25.10 23.86 5.82
CA ALA A 1206 24.33 23.12 6.81
C ALA A 1206 23.14 23.95 7.33
N LEU A 1207 23.34 25.23 7.62
CA LEU A 1207 22.25 26.13 8.01
C LEU A 1207 21.20 26.28 6.91
N HIS A 1208 21.63 26.51 5.67
CA HIS A 1208 20.72 26.61 4.53
C HIS A 1208 19.94 25.32 4.28
N GLU A 1209 20.60 24.16 4.40
CA GLU A 1209 20.01 22.84 4.22
C GLU A 1209 18.97 22.55 5.30
N ILE A 1210 19.26 22.87 6.56
CA ILE A 1210 18.32 22.76 7.68
C ILE A 1210 17.11 23.66 7.44
N GLU A 1211 17.32 24.96 7.15
CA GLU A 1211 16.22 25.90 6.93
C GLU A 1211 15.34 25.49 5.75
N SER A 1212 15.95 25.11 4.63
CA SER A 1212 15.26 24.67 3.42
C SER A 1212 14.50 23.35 3.66
N SER A 1213 15.16 22.35 4.23
CA SER A 1213 14.58 21.02 4.45
C SER A 1213 13.48 21.04 5.50
N GLU A 1214 13.66 21.74 6.64
CA GLU A 1214 12.61 21.89 7.65
C GLU A 1214 11.42 22.70 7.12
N TYR A 1215 11.67 23.76 6.34
CA TYR A 1215 10.61 24.51 5.68
C TYR A 1215 9.83 23.63 4.71
N GLN A 1216 10.52 22.91 3.81
CA GLN A 1216 9.89 22.03 2.83
C GLN A 1216 9.16 20.85 3.49
N ALA A 1217 9.75 20.22 4.51
CA ALA A 1217 9.11 19.16 5.30
C ALA A 1217 7.81 19.67 5.91
N LYS A 1218 7.84 20.87 6.52
CA LYS A 1218 6.64 21.52 7.05
C LYS A 1218 5.61 21.82 5.97
N GLN A 1219 6.01 22.29 4.79
CA GLN A 1219 5.08 22.50 3.67
C GLN A 1219 4.46 21.18 3.20
N TRP A 1220 5.24 20.10 3.14
CA TRP A 1220 4.74 18.77 2.76
C TRP A 1220 3.84 18.14 3.82
N LEU A 1221 4.13 18.33 5.11
CA LEU A 1221 3.24 17.94 6.21
C LEU A 1221 1.93 18.71 6.13
N ILE A 1222 1.98 20.04 5.96
CA ILE A 1222 0.77 20.85 5.76
C ILE A 1222 0.01 20.38 4.52
N ARG A 1223 0.67 20.08 3.41
CA ARG A 1223 0.01 19.56 2.19
C ARG A 1223 -0.58 18.17 2.39
N LYS A 1224 0.07 17.29 3.13
CA LYS A 1224 -0.42 15.95 3.48
C LYS A 1224 -1.67 16.10 4.35
N GLU A 1225 -1.59 16.90 5.41
CA GLU A 1225 -2.73 17.28 6.25
C GLU A 1225 -3.86 17.95 5.48
N GLU A 1226 -3.56 18.79 4.46
CA GLU A 1226 -4.56 19.48 3.62
C GLU A 1226 -5.17 18.58 2.54
N ASN A 1227 -4.42 17.59 2.02
CA ASN A 1227 -4.85 16.64 0.98
C ASN A 1227 -5.65 15.47 1.57
N ASP A 1228 -5.34 15.04 2.79
CA ASP A 1228 -6.11 14.03 3.54
C ASP A 1228 -7.51 14.56 3.95
N LEU A 1229 -7.84 15.82 3.63
CA LEU A 1229 -9.16 16.45 3.77
C LEU A 1229 -10.10 16.20 2.57
N LYS A 1230 -9.61 15.59 1.48
CA LYS A 1230 -10.42 15.11 0.35
C LYS A 1230 -10.73 13.63 0.51
#